data_AF-A0A935QEM5-F1
#
_entry.id   AF-A0A935QEM5-F1
#
_cell.length_a   1.000
_cell.length_b   1.000
_cell.length_c   1.000
_cell.angle_alpha   90.00
_cell.angle_beta   90.00
_cell.angle_gamma   90.00
#
_symmetry.space_group_name_H-M   'P 1'
#
loop_
_entity.id
_entity.type
_entity.pdbx_description
1 polymer ?
#
loop_
_entity_poly.entity_id
_entity_poly.type
_entity_poly.pdbx_seq_one_letter_code
_entity_poly.pdbx_strand_id
1 'polypeptide(L)'
;MIQFQLREDDVEIAGRVVNAWAGGFEDDEPYLWHINVALAPGDPRLIRADGVGNAFGWIECRVTPVAPFRDPEHAAGLLSAMVGQWVRVGGSWGDLRYDDTPQATALWPVSWIVLDRGITPLVQEQGFTQAVRDVDVYAFTDDYLHADGGTPPPHHRQDRHLELTVPFPFRPQSTAVPQFVECVDREDRERQLYFGRTTPRPDFPRYDDRQHTFTVVSTAAPGAGGGVVTSDVLAISIDTGDPAAGKGFFYTRLALTHDEGFETMCVPNVCLVDPASSCQATGEERYTYVWPSFTSVRAGDLMLGPAGPGGVLGRLLGALDPPQRYDHMGMFVANDGQTIRHCTASDERIQEPEYYNGTVKISTPFGDMEERVPIKGIREDVLRYAWPGSITQTIGEVMFTGRNRSNPPFSHAALFPAVVADEAAAPPRLWQLVPSERDKRTSFHDPEAAGAAKALGDAGRRRHYGMVKLTRNPTWRPEIDPVTGTAVGWLWPVIVQPHPFLKPQAYEALSVAAAQARRLRAHYRFFAYSRGDIATDPAFTAPGVGAWGGPEGRDWAADSIAAVCSSYVWAALRAANPPLKAAGKQTIELEGEPEPSDIRQPADIDGLYRYTADERVAAGKALNQFTYDRVAGQVQQKIDDLPGAATTVLDVLGFLTGSSPTEQVKDYLAATVANQLCHVFASDTTNDFGDGWANAVDGVAVSPDDTMLRWDPNVPLDTFPPTHPRRISVYGQAIPVAVPRPGWRREPVYRIRPVTGHGSLRGIVVRRERPDADPVRVVGATVRFGCQVVSTDAEGTFAFVNTKAGGYHLRGSMFVIDPEHQVGTEWVSRTELIELRPGDDLSGLVLELVPPPGVARDLVVQTHHDVVDRRVVGKDAWGHFDLDGRIELAYDPLDVPDAPADQRNTRVDGAFEVVTPEVGSGVHVKVSVAARLEPTPGPGGSVSYNGTVVADLTLVFFDAEEEEVNATLTEPGVVLRPGEAHTMPFNLVSDDIVPERAAGHVTVSNVFAALV
;
A
#
# COMPACT_ATOMS: atom_id res chain seq x y z
N MET A 1 -37.17 -33.80 -6.54
CA MET A 1 -36.77 -33.41 -7.93
C MET A 1 -36.42 -31.93 -7.90
N ILE A 2 -35.26 -31.52 -8.41
CA ILE A 2 -34.90 -30.10 -8.48
C ILE A 2 -35.56 -29.50 -9.72
N GLN A 3 -36.41 -28.49 -9.54
CA GLN A 3 -37.03 -27.74 -10.63
C GLN A 3 -36.54 -26.29 -10.60
N PHE A 4 -36.11 -25.78 -11.75
CA PHE A 4 -35.77 -24.36 -11.90
C PHE A 4 -36.95 -23.62 -12.52
N GLN A 5 -37.56 -22.71 -11.76
CA GLN A 5 -38.68 -21.91 -12.26
C GLN A 5 -38.19 -20.51 -12.63
N LEU A 6 -38.21 -20.22 -13.93
CA LEU A 6 -37.86 -18.91 -14.47
C LEU A 6 -38.81 -17.82 -13.97
N ARG A 7 -38.26 -16.66 -13.65
CA ARG A 7 -39.03 -15.41 -13.47
C ARG A 7 -39.02 -14.64 -14.79
N GLU A 8 -40.05 -13.83 -15.04
CA GLU A 8 -40.21 -13.11 -16.33
C GLU A 8 -39.31 -11.86 -16.47
N ASP A 9 -38.61 -11.44 -15.42
CA ASP A 9 -37.79 -10.23 -15.43
C ASP A 9 -36.37 -10.50 -15.98
N ASP A 10 -35.90 -9.66 -16.90
CA ASP A 10 -34.47 -9.57 -17.26
C ASP A 10 -33.70 -9.03 -16.05
N VAL A 11 -32.75 -9.80 -15.48
CA VAL A 11 -32.02 -9.33 -14.29
C VAL A 11 -30.51 -9.41 -14.44
N GLU A 12 -29.88 -8.25 -14.29
CA GLU A 12 -28.47 -8.08 -13.99
C GLU A 12 -28.29 -7.91 -12.48
N ILE A 13 -27.42 -8.68 -11.83
CA ILE A 13 -26.99 -8.42 -10.44
C ILE A 13 -25.61 -7.82 -10.35
N ALA A 14 -25.36 -7.07 -9.29
CA ALA A 14 -24.06 -6.55 -8.93
C ALA A 14 -23.78 -6.86 -7.46
N GLY A 15 -22.59 -7.38 -7.15
CA GLY A 15 -22.21 -7.73 -5.78
C GLY A 15 -20.76 -8.18 -5.68
N ARG A 16 -20.35 -8.64 -4.50
CA ARG A 16 -19.02 -9.21 -4.25
C ARG A 16 -19.06 -10.73 -4.27
N VAL A 17 -18.08 -11.36 -4.91
CA VAL A 17 -17.95 -12.82 -4.88
C VAL A 17 -17.48 -13.26 -3.49
N VAL A 18 -18.28 -14.05 -2.78
CA VAL A 18 -17.96 -14.58 -1.43
C VAL A 18 -17.10 -15.82 -1.54
N ASN A 19 -17.46 -16.72 -2.45
CA ASN A 19 -16.69 -17.89 -2.80
C ASN A 19 -17.02 -18.28 -4.26
N ALA A 20 -16.13 -19.07 -4.86
CA ALA A 20 -16.31 -19.59 -6.21
C ALA A 20 -15.55 -20.91 -6.35
N TRP A 21 -16.18 -21.92 -6.95
CA TRP A 21 -15.56 -23.23 -7.17
C TRP A 21 -16.12 -23.92 -8.42
N ALA A 22 -15.34 -24.85 -8.97
CA ALA A 22 -15.81 -25.76 -10.01
C ALA A 22 -16.41 -27.00 -9.33
N GLY A 23 -17.67 -27.29 -9.59
CA GLY A 23 -18.42 -28.39 -9.01
C GLY A 23 -18.42 -29.65 -9.89
N GLY A 24 -18.48 -30.80 -9.21
CA GLY A 24 -18.74 -32.13 -9.77
C GLY A 24 -18.82 -33.13 -8.62
N PHE A 25 -19.96 -33.21 -7.92
CA PHE A 25 -20.14 -34.13 -6.79
C PHE A 25 -20.54 -35.55 -7.22
N GLU A 26 -20.95 -35.73 -8.48
CA GLU A 26 -21.31 -37.03 -9.04
C GLU A 26 -20.80 -37.11 -10.49
N ASP A 27 -20.48 -38.33 -10.96
CA ASP A 27 -19.80 -38.63 -12.23
C ASP A 27 -20.51 -38.08 -13.51
N ASP A 28 -21.68 -37.45 -13.38
CA ASP A 28 -22.54 -37.02 -14.48
C ASP A 28 -22.57 -35.49 -14.75
N GLU A 29 -22.01 -34.61 -13.89
CA GLU A 29 -21.96 -33.15 -14.13
C GLU A 29 -20.55 -32.51 -13.94
N PRO A 30 -19.49 -32.91 -14.68
CA PRO A 30 -18.11 -32.59 -14.29
C PRO A 30 -17.63 -31.15 -14.53
N TYR A 31 -18.50 -30.19 -14.88
CA TYR A 31 -18.05 -28.94 -15.50
C TYR A 31 -18.79 -27.66 -15.08
N LEU A 32 -19.63 -27.65 -14.04
CA LEU A 32 -20.36 -26.45 -13.64
C LEU A 32 -19.50 -25.54 -12.74
N TRP A 33 -19.48 -24.23 -13.00
CA TRP A 33 -18.92 -23.27 -12.04
C TRP A 33 -20.02 -22.72 -11.14
N HIS A 34 -19.74 -22.68 -9.85
CA HIS A 34 -20.56 -22.04 -8.83
C HIS A 34 -19.87 -20.77 -8.36
N ILE A 35 -20.58 -19.64 -8.44
CA ILE A 35 -20.08 -18.33 -8.03
C ILE A 35 -21.12 -17.70 -7.13
N ASN A 36 -20.78 -17.46 -5.86
CA ASN A 36 -21.73 -16.89 -4.91
C ASN A 36 -21.50 -15.40 -4.75
N VAL A 37 -22.51 -14.61 -5.03
CA VAL A 37 -22.43 -13.14 -5.08
C VAL A 37 -23.23 -12.53 -3.93
N ALA A 38 -22.53 -11.95 -2.95
CA ALA A 38 -23.13 -11.14 -1.90
C ALA A 38 -23.58 -9.79 -2.49
N LEU A 39 -24.87 -9.50 -2.35
CA LEU A 39 -25.44 -8.23 -2.79
C LEU A 39 -25.23 -7.15 -1.72
N ALA A 40 -25.45 -5.89 -2.09
CA ALA A 40 -25.45 -4.81 -1.11
C ALA A 40 -26.55 -5.04 -0.05
N PRO A 41 -26.31 -4.71 1.22
CA PRO A 41 -27.32 -4.82 2.27
C PRO A 41 -28.60 -4.07 1.89
N GLY A 42 -29.76 -4.74 2.02
CA GLY A 42 -31.06 -4.17 1.67
C GLY A 42 -31.44 -4.25 0.19
N ASP A 43 -30.65 -4.93 -0.65
CA ASP A 43 -31.05 -5.22 -2.01
C ASP A 43 -32.33 -6.09 -2.01
N PRO A 44 -33.45 -5.61 -2.61
CA PRO A 44 -34.73 -6.32 -2.57
C PRO A 44 -34.67 -7.70 -3.24
N ARG A 45 -33.63 -7.95 -4.03
CA ARG A 45 -33.38 -9.22 -4.71
C ARG A 45 -32.87 -10.33 -3.78
N LEU A 46 -32.53 -10.00 -2.53
CA LEU A 46 -32.28 -10.98 -1.47
C LEU A 46 -33.58 -11.60 -0.91
N ILE A 47 -34.77 -11.20 -1.40
CA ILE A 47 -36.06 -11.73 -0.95
C ILE A 47 -36.54 -12.80 -1.95
N ARG A 48 -36.77 -14.03 -1.45
CA ARG A 48 -37.33 -15.15 -2.22
C ARG A 48 -38.79 -14.85 -2.62
N ALA A 49 -39.34 -15.60 -3.58
CA ALA A 49 -40.71 -15.39 -4.07
C ALA A 49 -41.80 -15.56 -2.99
N ASP A 50 -41.47 -16.23 -1.88
CA ASP A 50 -42.33 -16.41 -0.70
C ASP A 50 -42.24 -15.24 0.31
N GLY A 51 -41.41 -14.22 0.05
CA GLY A 51 -41.21 -13.06 0.92
C GLY A 51 -40.14 -13.26 2.01
N VAL A 52 -39.47 -14.42 2.06
CA VAL A 52 -38.42 -14.71 3.05
C VAL A 52 -37.07 -14.24 2.52
N GLY A 53 -36.29 -13.56 3.37
CA GLY A 53 -34.92 -13.17 3.06
C GLY A 53 -34.01 -14.39 2.86
N ASN A 54 -33.10 -14.33 1.91
CA ASN A 54 -32.06 -15.32 1.72
C ASN A 54 -31.14 -15.32 2.95
N ALA A 55 -31.20 -16.39 3.74
CA ALA A 55 -30.49 -16.51 5.02
C ALA A 55 -28.97 -16.35 4.89
N PHE A 56 -28.42 -16.66 3.72
CA PHE A 56 -26.97 -16.64 3.48
C PHE A 56 -26.44 -15.26 3.08
N GLY A 57 -27.29 -14.33 2.66
CA GLY A 57 -26.88 -13.00 2.20
C GLY A 57 -26.18 -12.96 0.83
N TRP A 58 -26.17 -14.08 0.08
CA TRP A 58 -25.59 -14.17 -1.27
C TRP A 58 -26.43 -14.99 -2.25
N ILE A 59 -26.27 -14.74 -3.55
CA ILE A 59 -26.98 -15.43 -4.64
C ILE A 59 -26.03 -16.38 -5.36
N GLU A 60 -26.46 -17.61 -5.62
CA GLU A 60 -25.71 -18.59 -6.41
C GLU A 60 -25.83 -18.27 -7.91
N CYS A 61 -24.70 -18.14 -8.60
CA CYS A 61 -24.61 -17.99 -10.05
C CYS A 61 -23.95 -19.24 -10.66
N ARG A 62 -24.65 -19.91 -11.57
CA ARG A 62 -24.20 -21.16 -12.22
C ARG A 62 -23.79 -20.91 -13.66
N VAL A 63 -22.54 -21.24 -13.98
CA VAL A 63 -21.96 -21.05 -15.32
C VAL A 63 -21.64 -22.42 -15.92
N THR A 64 -22.03 -22.63 -17.17
CA THR A 64 -21.63 -23.78 -17.99
C THR A 64 -20.51 -23.35 -18.95
N PRO A 65 -19.22 -23.48 -18.57
CA PRO A 65 -18.10 -23.08 -19.41
C PRO A 65 -17.97 -23.95 -20.67
N VAL A 66 -17.56 -23.32 -21.77
CA VAL A 66 -17.12 -23.99 -23.01
C VAL A 66 -15.65 -24.41 -22.90
N ALA A 67 -15.22 -25.41 -23.68
CA ALA A 67 -13.80 -25.76 -23.77
C ALA A 67 -12.99 -24.56 -24.34
N PRO A 68 -11.79 -24.22 -23.80
CA PRO A 68 -10.95 -24.95 -22.85
C PRO A 68 -11.20 -24.67 -21.35
N PHE A 69 -12.15 -23.81 -20.99
CA PHE A 69 -12.40 -23.39 -19.59
C PHE A 69 -13.02 -24.48 -18.69
N ARG A 70 -13.31 -25.65 -19.27
CA ARG A 70 -13.62 -26.88 -18.54
C ARG A 70 -12.41 -27.52 -17.85
N ASP A 71 -11.21 -27.07 -18.15
CA ASP A 71 -9.99 -27.54 -17.48
C ASP A 71 -10.01 -27.17 -15.99
N PRO A 72 -9.92 -28.15 -15.06
CA PRO A 72 -10.03 -27.89 -13.62
C PRO A 72 -8.97 -26.95 -13.07
N GLU A 73 -7.72 -27.01 -13.57
CA GLU A 73 -6.64 -26.14 -13.10
C GLU A 73 -6.91 -24.68 -13.49
N HIS A 74 -7.38 -24.45 -14.72
CA HIS A 74 -7.74 -23.13 -15.19
C HIS A 74 -8.96 -22.56 -14.46
N ALA A 75 -10.00 -23.37 -14.28
CA ALA A 75 -11.19 -22.98 -13.54
C ALA A 75 -10.83 -22.61 -12.09
N ALA A 76 -10.02 -23.41 -11.40
CA ALA A 76 -9.59 -23.13 -10.03
C ALA A 76 -8.81 -21.80 -9.92
N GLY A 77 -7.86 -21.55 -10.83
CA GLY A 77 -7.10 -20.30 -10.85
C GLY A 77 -7.96 -19.06 -11.11
N LEU A 78 -8.89 -19.14 -12.05
CA LEU A 78 -9.81 -18.05 -12.37
C LEU A 78 -10.79 -17.79 -11.22
N LEU A 79 -11.47 -18.83 -10.74
CA LEU A 79 -12.48 -18.72 -9.69
C LEU A 79 -11.86 -18.23 -8.38
N SER A 80 -10.66 -18.71 -8.02
CA SER A 80 -9.90 -18.18 -6.88
C SER A 80 -9.59 -16.69 -7.03
N ALA A 81 -9.24 -16.23 -8.23
CA ALA A 81 -8.99 -14.81 -8.50
C ALA A 81 -10.27 -13.93 -8.49
N MET A 82 -11.45 -14.54 -8.63
CA MET A 82 -12.73 -13.83 -8.54
C MET A 82 -13.19 -13.59 -7.11
N VAL A 83 -12.80 -14.43 -6.15
CA VAL A 83 -13.20 -14.29 -4.74
C VAL A 83 -12.79 -12.91 -4.19
N GLY A 84 -13.73 -12.24 -3.53
CA GLY A 84 -13.58 -10.89 -2.98
C GLY A 84 -13.75 -9.74 -3.99
N GLN A 85 -13.82 -10.04 -5.30
CA GLN A 85 -13.96 -9.03 -6.34
C GLN A 85 -15.42 -8.60 -6.52
N TRP A 86 -15.62 -7.37 -7.00
CA TRP A 86 -16.91 -6.90 -7.46
C TRP A 86 -17.22 -7.46 -8.85
N VAL A 87 -18.40 -8.06 -8.99
CA VAL A 87 -18.89 -8.64 -10.23
C VAL A 87 -20.25 -8.07 -10.59
N ARG A 88 -20.51 -7.98 -11.89
CA ARG A 88 -21.85 -7.89 -12.45
C ARG A 88 -22.12 -9.16 -13.22
N VAL A 89 -23.27 -9.77 -13.00
CA VAL A 89 -23.65 -11.04 -13.61
C VAL A 89 -24.99 -10.85 -14.28
N GLY A 90 -25.06 -11.17 -15.58
CA GLY A 90 -26.32 -11.21 -16.32
C GLY A 90 -26.65 -12.63 -16.73
N GLY A 91 -27.90 -13.02 -16.55
CA GLY A 91 -28.39 -14.34 -16.91
C GLY A 91 -29.89 -14.48 -16.65
N SER A 92 -30.39 -15.70 -16.81
CA SER A 92 -31.79 -15.99 -16.50
C SER A 92 -31.97 -16.20 -15.00
N TRP A 93 -32.89 -15.46 -14.39
CA TRP A 93 -33.21 -15.56 -12.97
C TRP A 93 -34.25 -16.65 -12.70
N GLY A 94 -34.06 -17.45 -11.65
CA GLY A 94 -35.08 -18.41 -11.24
C GLY A 94 -34.95 -18.89 -9.79
N ASP A 95 -36.01 -19.55 -9.32
CA ASP A 95 -36.01 -20.21 -8.02
C ASP A 95 -35.69 -21.69 -8.18
N LEU A 96 -34.70 -22.17 -7.43
CA LEU A 96 -34.42 -23.58 -7.25
C LEU A 96 -35.45 -24.16 -6.29
N ARG A 97 -36.32 -25.02 -6.81
CA ARG A 97 -37.34 -25.72 -6.05
C ARG A 97 -36.94 -27.16 -5.80
N TYR A 98 -37.07 -27.61 -4.56
CA TYR A 98 -37.01 -29.03 -4.23
C TYR A 98 -38.40 -29.47 -3.79
N ASP A 99 -38.99 -30.41 -4.55
CA ASP A 99 -40.35 -30.91 -4.33
C ASP A 99 -41.38 -29.76 -4.18
N ASP A 100 -41.40 -28.87 -5.18
CA ASP A 100 -42.23 -27.65 -5.28
C ASP A 100 -41.99 -26.55 -4.24
N THR A 101 -41.09 -26.75 -3.28
CA THR A 101 -40.75 -25.76 -2.27
C THR A 101 -39.54 -24.92 -2.72
N PRO A 102 -39.64 -23.58 -2.79
CA PRO A 102 -38.50 -22.71 -3.11
C PRO A 102 -37.43 -22.83 -2.01
N GLN A 103 -36.24 -23.31 -2.38
CA GLN A 103 -35.12 -23.46 -1.45
C GLN A 103 -34.22 -22.24 -1.53
N ALA A 104 -33.78 -21.90 -2.75
CA ALA A 104 -32.83 -20.83 -3.00
C ALA A 104 -33.17 -20.11 -4.31
N THR A 105 -32.68 -18.88 -4.42
CA THR A 105 -32.73 -18.09 -5.65
C THR A 105 -31.37 -18.15 -6.32
N ALA A 106 -31.35 -18.40 -7.64
CA ALA A 106 -30.12 -18.56 -8.41
C ALA A 106 -30.22 -17.93 -9.81
N LEU A 107 -29.07 -17.62 -10.39
CA LEU A 107 -28.92 -17.21 -11.79
C LEU A 107 -28.40 -18.37 -12.63
N TRP A 108 -29.21 -18.84 -13.57
CA TRP A 108 -28.87 -19.95 -14.46
C TRP A 108 -29.74 -19.98 -15.73
N PRO A 109 -29.15 -20.07 -16.94
CA PRO A 109 -27.73 -19.94 -17.25
C PRO A 109 -27.24 -18.49 -17.19
N VAL A 110 -26.01 -18.31 -16.71
CA VAL A 110 -25.29 -17.03 -16.78
C VAL A 110 -24.85 -16.79 -18.22
N SER A 111 -25.27 -15.66 -18.81
CA SER A 111 -24.91 -15.25 -20.16
C SER A 111 -23.60 -14.47 -20.19
N TRP A 112 -23.30 -13.71 -19.13
CA TRP A 112 -22.06 -12.94 -19.03
C TRP A 112 -21.70 -12.60 -17.58
N ILE A 113 -20.41 -12.37 -17.35
CA ILE A 113 -19.85 -11.85 -16.09
C ILE A 113 -18.92 -10.69 -16.44
N VAL A 114 -19.13 -9.55 -15.79
CA VAL A 114 -18.19 -8.43 -15.79
C VAL A 114 -17.52 -8.40 -14.43
N LEU A 115 -16.23 -8.70 -14.41
CA LEU A 115 -15.39 -8.62 -13.22
C LEU A 115 -14.71 -7.25 -13.21
N ASP A 116 -15.09 -6.40 -12.26
CA ASP A 116 -14.44 -5.11 -12.06
C ASP A 116 -13.29 -5.28 -11.07
N ARG A 117 -12.05 -5.24 -11.58
CA ARG A 117 -10.85 -5.34 -10.75
C ARG A 117 -10.47 -4.00 -10.12
N GLY A 118 -11.34 -3.00 -10.26
CA GLY A 118 -11.16 -1.68 -9.73
C GLY A 118 -10.15 -0.86 -10.52
N ILE A 119 -9.70 0.22 -9.88
CA ILE A 119 -8.82 1.20 -10.49
C ILE A 119 -7.42 1.01 -9.94
N THR A 120 -6.49 0.64 -10.82
CA THR A 120 -5.06 0.63 -10.55
C THR A 120 -4.45 1.97 -10.95
N PRO A 121 -4.04 2.83 -10.00
CA PRO A 121 -3.24 3.99 -10.35
C PRO A 121 -1.84 3.54 -10.80
N LEU A 122 -1.44 4.00 -11.98
CA LEU A 122 -0.13 3.78 -12.58
C LEU A 122 0.60 5.12 -12.62
N VAL A 123 1.73 5.23 -11.94
CA VAL A 123 2.66 6.33 -12.23
C VAL A 123 3.53 5.87 -13.38
N GLN A 124 3.47 6.56 -14.51
CA GLN A 124 4.37 6.30 -15.63
C GLN A 124 5.68 7.08 -15.47
N GLU A 125 6.66 6.72 -16.30
CA GLU A 125 7.90 7.48 -16.51
C GLU A 125 7.61 8.99 -16.55
N GLN A 126 8.47 9.77 -15.89
CA GLN A 126 8.36 11.23 -15.76
C GLN A 126 7.29 11.75 -14.77
N GLY A 127 6.66 10.88 -13.96
CA GLY A 127 5.82 11.30 -12.83
C GLY A 127 4.35 11.59 -13.19
N PHE A 128 3.89 11.16 -14.36
CA PHE A 128 2.47 11.25 -14.69
C PHE A 128 1.69 10.16 -14.01
N THR A 129 0.63 10.56 -13.31
CA THR A 129 -0.33 9.59 -12.79
C THR A 129 -1.38 9.29 -13.84
N GLN A 130 -1.51 8.02 -14.18
CA GLN A 130 -2.62 7.44 -14.89
C GLN A 130 -3.44 6.59 -13.94
N ALA A 131 -4.68 6.35 -14.32
CA ALA A 131 -5.53 5.37 -13.67
C ALA A 131 -5.96 4.38 -14.74
N VAL A 132 -5.66 3.11 -14.53
CA VAL A 132 -6.18 2.02 -15.35
C VAL A 132 -7.30 1.38 -14.56
N ARG A 133 -8.52 1.38 -15.10
CA ARG A 133 -9.57 0.50 -14.60
C ARG A 133 -9.51 -0.77 -15.41
N ASP A 134 -9.26 -1.91 -14.76
CA ASP A 134 -9.28 -3.19 -15.45
C ASP A 134 -10.66 -3.80 -15.28
N VAL A 135 -11.32 -3.97 -16.41
CA VAL A 135 -12.59 -4.65 -16.47
C VAL A 135 -12.39 -5.88 -17.32
N ASP A 136 -12.63 -7.03 -16.73
CA ASP A 136 -12.61 -8.30 -17.41
C ASP A 136 -14.07 -8.67 -17.76
N VAL A 137 -14.36 -8.79 -19.05
CA VAL A 137 -15.70 -9.17 -19.51
C VAL A 137 -15.65 -10.59 -20.02
N TYR A 138 -16.42 -11.46 -19.39
CA TYR A 138 -16.65 -12.85 -19.79
C TYR A 138 -18.05 -12.95 -20.41
N ALA A 139 -18.13 -13.40 -21.65
CA ALA A 139 -19.41 -13.77 -22.27
C ALA A 139 -19.41 -15.27 -22.54
N PHE A 140 -20.51 -15.93 -22.20
CA PHE A 140 -20.67 -17.38 -22.29
C PHE A 140 -21.77 -17.72 -23.28
N THR A 141 -21.52 -18.70 -24.14
CA THR A 141 -22.57 -19.40 -24.87
C THR A 141 -22.82 -20.74 -24.22
N ASP A 142 -24.08 -21.13 -24.09
CA ASP A 142 -24.42 -22.42 -23.54
C ASP A 142 -24.27 -23.51 -24.60
N ASP A 143 -23.38 -24.47 -24.33
CA ASP A 143 -23.17 -25.68 -25.14
C ASP A 143 -23.89 -26.90 -24.54
N TYR A 144 -24.78 -26.71 -23.55
CA TYR A 144 -25.42 -27.83 -22.85
C TYR A 144 -26.41 -28.56 -23.76
N LEU A 145 -25.92 -29.61 -24.42
CA LEU A 145 -26.74 -30.67 -24.96
C LEU A 145 -27.33 -31.45 -23.78
N HIS A 146 -28.60 -31.19 -23.43
CA HIS A 146 -29.33 -32.03 -22.48
C HIS A 146 -29.23 -33.50 -22.93
N ALA A 147 -28.74 -34.35 -22.03
CA ALA A 147 -28.68 -35.80 -22.24
C ALA A 147 -30.05 -36.41 -22.57
N ASP A 148 -31.13 -35.74 -22.18
CA ASP A 148 -32.50 -36.25 -22.24
C ASP A 148 -33.28 -35.83 -23.51
N GLY A 149 -32.65 -35.10 -24.45
CA GLY A 149 -33.29 -34.70 -25.71
C GLY A 149 -34.41 -33.64 -25.59
N GLY A 150 -34.58 -33.04 -24.41
CA GLY A 150 -35.42 -31.87 -24.21
C GLY A 150 -34.84 -30.64 -24.92
N THR A 151 -35.71 -29.82 -25.52
CA THR A 151 -35.29 -28.53 -26.07
C THR A 151 -34.84 -27.67 -24.88
N PRO A 152 -33.59 -27.17 -24.84
CA PRO A 152 -33.15 -26.32 -23.75
C PRO A 152 -34.09 -25.11 -23.66
N PRO A 153 -34.38 -24.61 -22.44
CA PRO A 153 -35.17 -23.39 -22.29
C PRO A 153 -34.51 -22.29 -23.13
N PRO A 154 -35.28 -21.54 -23.93
CA PRO A 154 -34.72 -20.47 -24.75
C PRO A 154 -34.04 -19.46 -23.82
N HIS A 155 -32.76 -19.19 -24.04
CA HIS A 155 -32.08 -18.06 -23.42
C HIS A 155 -32.84 -16.77 -23.71
N HIS A 156 -32.69 -15.77 -22.84
CA HIS A 156 -33.14 -14.40 -23.10
C HIS A 156 -32.69 -13.92 -24.47
N ARG A 157 -33.56 -14.08 -25.48
CA ARG A 157 -33.37 -13.74 -26.89
C ARG A 157 -32.16 -14.46 -27.50
N GLN A 158 -32.31 -15.00 -28.70
CA GLN A 158 -31.27 -15.73 -29.44
C GLN A 158 -30.12 -14.82 -29.92
N ASP A 159 -29.90 -13.69 -29.25
CA ASP A 159 -29.00 -12.65 -29.67
C ASP A 159 -27.58 -13.06 -29.30
N ARG A 160 -26.85 -13.46 -30.34
CA ARG A 160 -25.40 -13.68 -30.40
C ARG A 160 -24.61 -12.38 -30.17
N HIS A 161 -25.28 -11.34 -29.69
CA HIS A 161 -24.83 -9.96 -29.57
C HIS A 161 -25.11 -9.50 -28.14
N LEU A 162 -24.05 -9.33 -27.36
CA LEU A 162 -24.11 -8.78 -26.03
C LEU A 162 -23.89 -7.27 -26.10
N GLU A 163 -24.86 -6.49 -25.65
CA GLU A 163 -24.65 -5.07 -25.32
C GLU A 163 -24.53 -4.93 -23.82
N LEU A 164 -23.37 -4.46 -23.38
CA LEU A 164 -23.14 -4.18 -21.97
C LEU A 164 -22.67 -2.74 -21.82
N THR A 165 -23.16 -2.08 -20.79
CA THR A 165 -22.68 -0.75 -20.42
C THR A 165 -21.76 -0.90 -19.22
N VAL A 166 -20.49 -0.53 -19.35
CA VAL A 166 -19.60 -0.42 -18.20
C VAL A 166 -19.65 1.03 -17.74
N PRO A 167 -20.31 1.34 -16.61
CA PRO A 167 -20.30 2.70 -16.08
C PRO A 167 -18.85 3.05 -15.79
N PHE A 168 -18.31 4.08 -16.44
CA PHE A 168 -16.97 4.50 -16.10
C PHE A 168 -16.98 5.31 -14.83
N PRO A 169 -15.93 5.18 -14.04
CA PRO A 169 -15.96 5.79 -12.75
C PRO A 169 -15.56 7.27 -12.95
N PHE A 170 -14.65 7.58 -13.88
CA PHE A 170 -14.36 8.94 -14.34
C PHE A 170 -14.97 9.20 -15.72
N ARG A 171 -15.33 10.46 -16.00
CA ARG A 171 -15.64 10.90 -17.36
C ARG A 171 -14.41 10.69 -18.25
N PRO A 172 -14.36 9.69 -19.15
CA PRO A 172 -13.23 9.57 -20.03
C PRO A 172 -13.16 10.83 -20.89
N GLN A 173 -11.95 11.30 -21.22
CA GLN A 173 -11.84 12.36 -22.22
C GLN A 173 -12.55 11.90 -23.49
N SER A 174 -13.13 12.83 -24.26
CA SER A 174 -13.80 12.50 -25.54
C SER A 174 -12.89 11.78 -26.54
N THR A 175 -11.59 11.78 -26.25
CA THR A 175 -10.53 11.17 -27.03
C THR A 175 -9.97 9.88 -26.42
N ALA A 176 -10.31 9.52 -25.17
CA ALA A 176 -9.79 8.32 -24.51
C ALA A 176 -10.14 7.05 -25.30
N VAL A 177 -9.13 6.25 -25.62
CA VAL A 177 -9.31 5.04 -26.43
C VAL A 177 -9.24 3.82 -25.52
N PRO A 178 -10.25 2.94 -25.55
CA PRO A 178 -10.17 1.61 -24.96
C PRO A 178 -9.00 0.82 -25.56
N GLN A 179 -8.08 0.41 -24.71
CA GLN A 179 -6.95 -0.41 -25.11
C GLN A 179 -7.28 -1.86 -24.80
N PHE A 180 -7.19 -2.68 -25.85
CA PHE A 180 -7.41 -4.11 -25.81
C PHE A 180 -6.11 -4.84 -25.51
N VAL A 181 -6.15 -5.78 -24.56
CA VAL A 181 -5.04 -6.69 -24.27
C VAL A 181 -5.56 -8.11 -24.40
N GLU A 182 -5.09 -8.83 -25.42
CA GLU A 182 -5.36 -10.28 -25.55
C GLU A 182 -4.57 -11.05 -24.48
N CYS A 183 -5.17 -12.13 -23.99
CA CYS A 183 -4.45 -13.10 -23.15
C CYS A 183 -3.39 -13.81 -23.99
N VAL A 184 -2.12 -13.46 -23.76
CA VAL A 184 -0.94 -14.03 -24.45
C VAL A 184 -0.83 -15.55 -24.27
N ASP A 185 -1.42 -16.10 -23.21
CA ASP A 185 -1.41 -17.52 -22.88
C ASP A 185 -2.48 -18.35 -23.61
N ARG A 186 -3.43 -17.73 -24.31
CA ARG A 186 -4.50 -18.44 -25.00
C ARG A 186 -3.97 -19.42 -26.05
N GLU A 187 -3.09 -18.95 -26.95
CA GLU A 187 -2.62 -19.78 -28.07
C GLU A 187 -1.78 -20.97 -27.60
N ASP A 188 -0.85 -20.76 -26.65
CA ASP A 188 0.00 -21.83 -26.13
C ASP A 188 -0.81 -22.90 -25.39
N ARG A 189 -1.88 -22.52 -24.70
CA ARG A 189 -2.75 -23.45 -23.96
C ARG A 189 -3.75 -24.16 -24.87
N GLU A 190 -4.32 -23.48 -25.87
CA GLU A 190 -5.06 -24.14 -26.95
C GLU A 190 -4.17 -25.21 -27.62
N ARG A 191 -2.89 -24.90 -27.83
CA ARG A 191 -1.93 -25.85 -28.41
C ARG A 191 -1.77 -27.10 -27.55
N GLN A 192 -1.71 -26.97 -26.22
CA GLN A 192 -1.62 -28.10 -25.29
C GLN A 192 -2.88 -28.97 -25.28
N LEU A 193 -4.07 -28.35 -25.34
CA LEU A 193 -5.35 -29.08 -25.26
C LEU A 193 -5.65 -29.92 -26.50
N TYR A 194 -5.22 -29.44 -27.68
CA TYR A 194 -5.37 -30.14 -28.96
C TYR A 194 -4.13 -30.96 -29.35
N PHE A 195 -3.06 -30.95 -28.55
CA PHE A 195 -1.89 -31.78 -28.80
C PHE A 195 -2.24 -33.27 -28.59
N GLY A 196 -2.21 -34.06 -29.67
CA GLY A 196 -2.45 -35.51 -29.61
C GLY A 196 -3.90 -35.95 -29.84
N ARG A 197 -4.86 -35.03 -30.04
CA ARG A 197 -6.22 -35.39 -30.50
C ARG A 197 -6.23 -35.47 -32.03
N THR A 198 -6.85 -36.52 -32.60
CA THR A 198 -7.03 -36.69 -34.05
C THR A 198 -8.14 -35.81 -34.63
N THR A 199 -8.91 -35.15 -33.77
CA THR A 199 -9.94 -34.19 -34.16
C THR A 199 -9.28 -32.95 -34.79
N PRO A 200 -9.70 -32.51 -35.98
CA PRO A 200 -9.21 -31.27 -36.58
C PRO A 200 -9.39 -30.12 -35.60
N ARG A 201 -8.35 -29.28 -35.44
CA ARG A 201 -8.49 -28.00 -34.72
C ARG A 201 -9.69 -27.28 -35.34
N PRO A 202 -10.72 -26.88 -34.55
CA PRO A 202 -11.77 -26.01 -35.08
C PRO A 202 -11.10 -24.79 -35.69
N ASP A 203 -11.55 -24.35 -36.87
CA ASP A 203 -11.17 -23.04 -37.41
C ASP A 203 -11.80 -21.97 -36.50
N PHE A 204 -11.13 -21.67 -35.39
CA PHE A 204 -11.46 -20.50 -34.60
C PHE A 204 -11.30 -19.28 -35.51
N PRO A 205 -12.27 -18.35 -35.55
CA PRO A 205 -12.18 -17.19 -36.41
C PRO A 205 -10.87 -16.47 -36.12
N ARG A 206 -10.13 -16.13 -37.20
CA ARG A 206 -8.93 -15.31 -37.12
C ARG A 206 -9.31 -13.95 -36.52
N TYR A 207 -8.34 -13.28 -35.92
CA TYR A 207 -8.44 -11.98 -35.24
C TYR A 207 -9.41 -10.99 -35.92
N ASP A 208 -9.42 -11.00 -37.25
CA ASP A 208 -10.11 -10.09 -38.15
C ASP A 208 -11.63 -10.34 -38.28
N ASP A 209 -12.12 -11.50 -37.85
CA ASP A 209 -13.50 -11.98 -38.12
C ASP A 209 -14.48 -11.80 -36.93
N ARG A 210 -14.04 -11.26 -35.79
CA ARG A 210 -14.91 -11.01 -34.62
C ARG A 210 -15.38 -9.56 -34.60
N GLN A 211 -16.68 -9.34 -34.75
CA GLN A 211 -17.29 -8.01 -34.64
C GLN A 211 -17.49 -7.66 -33.16
N HIS A 212 -16.60 -6.85 -32.62
CA HIS A 212 -16.80 -6.18 -31.34
C HIS A 212 -16.58 -4.69 -31.52
N THR A 213 -17.40 -3.88 -30.88
CA THR A 213 -17.27 -2.42 -30.93
C THR A 213 -17.30 -1.85 -29.52
N PHE A 214 -16.42 -0.89 -29.28
CA PHE A 214 -16.35 -0.14 -28.03
C PHE A 214 -16.65 1.31 -28.37
N THR A 215 -17.71 1.85 -27.79
CA THR A 215 -18.07 3.25 -27.98
C THR A 215 -18.27 3.88 -26.62
N VAL A 216 -17.59 4.98 -26.35
CA VAL A 216 -17.93 5.82 -25.21
C VAL A 216 -19.25 6.51 -25.54
N VAL A 217 -20.30 6.17 -24.79
CA VAL A 217 -21.62 6.77 -24.96
C VAL A 217 -21.87 7.69 -23.78
N SER A 218 -21.97 8.99 -24.07
CA SER A 218 -22.50 9.95 -23.10
C SER A 218 -24.00 9.74 -22.99
N THR A 219 -24.45 9.01 -21.97
CA THR A 219 -25.88 8.88 -21.69
C THR A 219 -26.35 10.10 -20.91
N ALA A 220 -27.26 10.89 -21.50
CA ALA A 220 -28.06 11.83 -20.72
C ALA A 220 -29.10 11.00 -19.95
N ALA A 221 -28.94 10.86 -18.64
CA ALA A 221 -29.93 10.13 -17.84
C ALA A 221 -31.28 10.87 -17.91
N PRO A 222 -32.40 10.19 -18.27
CA PRO A 222 -33.70 10.83 -18.27
C PRO A 222 -34.22 10.98 -16.84
N GLY A 223 -34.07 12.18 -16.28
CA GLY A 223 -35.02 12.77 -15.32
C GLY A 223 -35.03 12.26 -13.87
N ALA A 224 -34.48 13.08 -12.98
CA ALA A 224 -35.21 13.58 -11.81
C ALA A 224 -34.79 15.06 -11.63
N GLY A 225 -35.75 15.97 -11.48
CA GLY A 225 -35.53 17.41 -11.66
C GLY A 225 -34.38 17.99 -10.82
N GLY A 226 -33.36 18.52 -11.49
CA GLY A 226 -32.25 19.29 -10.90
C GLY A 226 -30.87 18.81 -11.36
N GLY A 227 -30.41 19.31 -12.51
CA GLY A 227 -29.08 18.99 -13.07
C GLY A 227 -29.10 17.77 -14.00
N VAL A 228 -28.71 17.95 -15.26
CA VAL A 228 -28.51 16.84 -16.20
C VAL A 228 -27.24 16.11 -15.78
N VAL A 229 -27.38 14.99 -15.07
CA VAL A 229 -26.24 14.10 -14.79
C VAL A 229 -25.96 13.29 -16.05
N THR A 230 -24.88 13.63 -16.76
CA THR A 230 -24.32 12.78 -17.82
C THR A 230 -23.30 11.84 -17.18
N SER A 231 -23.65 10.58 -16.95
CA SER A 231 -22.65 9.54 -16.73
C SER A 231 -22.19 9.05 -18.10
N ASP A 232 -20.89 9.13 -18.38
CA ASP A 232 -20.32 8.51 -19.57
C ASP A 232 -20.16 7.01 -19.29
N VAL A 233 -20.82 6.17 -20.10
CA VAL A 233 -20.73 4.71 -20.02
C VAL A 233 -19.94 4.20 -21.22
N LEU A 234 -19.13 3.16 -21.02
CA LEU A 234 -18.66 2.38 -22.17
C LEU A 234 -19.80 1.51 -22.65
N ALA A 235 -20.31 1.74 -23.85
CA ALA A 235 -21.07 0.71 -24.52
C ALA A 235 -20.07 -0.28 -25.15
N ILE A 236 -20.13 -1.53 -24.72
CA ILE A 236 -19.43 -2.63 -25.37
C ILE A 236 -20.49 -3.48 -26.07
N SER A 237 -20.26 -3.70 -27.37
CA SER A 237 -21.02 -4.65 -28.17
C SER A 237 -20.09 -5.80 -28.54
N ILE A 238 -20.51 -7.04 -28.22
CA ILE A 238 -19.73 -8.26 -28.42
C ILE A 238 -20.57 -9.27 -29.19
N ASP A 239 -20.13 -9.69 -30.37
CA ASP A 239 -20.69 -10.87 -31.05
C ASP A 239 -19.92 -12.14 -30.65
N THR A 240 -20.59 -13.07 -29.94
CA THR A 240 -19.97 -14.30 -29.44
C THR A 240 -19.88 -15.41 -30.50
N GLY A 241 -20.57 -15.26 -31.64
CA GLY A 241 -20.57 -16.23 -32.74
C GLY A 241 -21.41 -17.49 -32.50
N ASP A 242 -21.25 -18.49 -33.39
CA ASP A 242 -21.98 -19.77 -33.35
C ASP A 242 -21.25 -20.84 -32.48
N PRO A 243 -21.87 -21.34 -31.40
CA PRO A 243 -21.27 -22.33 -30.50
C PRO A 243 -20.93 -23.66 -31.18
N ALA A 244 -21.74 -24.08 -32.15
CA ALA A 244 -21.49 -25.30 -32.91
C ALA A 244 -20.23 -25.22 -33.80
N ALA A 245 -19.71 -24.01 -34.04
CA ALA A 245 -18.45 -23.76 -34.72
C ALA A 245 -17.25 -23.58 -33.75
N GLY A 246 -17.43 -23.86 -32.46
CA GLY A 246 -16.44 -23.62 -31.41
C GLY A 246 -16.31 -22.14 -31.02
N LYS A 247 -17.31 -21.31 -31.33
CA LYS A 247 -17.35 -19.88 -30.98
C LYS A 247 -18.30 -19.69 -29.80
N GLY A 248 -17.78 -19.43 -28.61
CA GLY A 248 -18.64 -19.44 -27.43
C GLY A 248 -18.15 -18.77 -26.16
N PHE A 249 -16.94 -18.22 -26.20
CA PHE A 249 -16.35 -17.52 -25.08
C PHE A 249 -15.61 -16.30 -25.56
N PHE A 250 -15.95 -15.16 -24.98
CA PHE A 250 -15.24 -13.91 -25.19
C PHE A 250 -14.71 -13.42 -23.85
N TYR A 251 -13.42 -13.10 -23.85
CA TYR A 251 -12.75 -12.42 -22.77
C TYR A 251 -12.04 -11.20 -23.32
N THR A 252 -12.32 -10.02 -22.76
CA THR A 252 -11.55 -8.82 -23.02
C THR A 252 -11.19 -8.13 -21.72
N ARG A 253 -9.99 -7.53 -21.71
CA ARG A 253 -9.62 -6.53 -20.74
C ARG A 253 -9.62 -5.17 -21.39
N LEU A 254 -10.29 -4.23 -20.74
CA LEU A 254 -10.24 -2.83 -21.12
C LEU A 254 -9.28 -2.06 -20.23
N ALA A 255 -8.36 -1.31 -20.82
CA ALA A 255 -7.60 -0.27 -20.13
C ALA A 255 -7.85 1.07 -20.81
N LEU A 256 -8.14 2.13 -20.05
CA LEU A 256 -8.29 3.46 -20.61
C LEU A 256 -6.99 4.24 -20.50
N THR A 257 -6.58 4.86 -21.60
CA THR A 257 -5.44 5.78 -21.65
C THR A 257 -5.84 7.11 -22.29
N HIS A 258 -4.97 8.12 -22.16
CA HIS A 258 -5.12 9.39 -22.87
C HIS A 258 -4.80 9.22 -24.36
N ASP A 259 -5.52 9.96 -25.21
CA ASP A 259 -5.26 10.07 -26.67
C ASP A 259 -3.99 10.86 -27.01
N GLU A 260 -3.61 11.77 -26.10
CA GLU A 260 -2.45 12.64 -26.31
C GLU A 260 -1.15 11.88 -26.11
N GLY A 261 -0.24 12.04 -27.07
CA GLY A 261 1.12 11.52 -26.98
C GLY A 261 1.86 12.11 -25.78
N PHE A 262 2.47 11.22 -24.99
CA PHE A 262 3.22 11.56 -23.76
C PHE A 262 4.35 12.56 -24.01
N GLU A 263 4.90 12.57 -25.22
CA GLU A 263 5.93 13.50 -25.66
C GLU A 263 5.50 14.98 -25.61
N THR A 264 4.19 15.25 -25.54
CA THR A 264 3.66 16.62 -25.44
C THR A 264 3.28 17.01 -24.01
N MET A 265 3.07 16.04 -23.11
CA MET A 265 2.72 16.30 -21.72
C MET A 265 3.97 16.64 -20.90
N CYS A 266 3.79 17.35 -19.78
CA CYS A 266 4.87 17.55 -18.79
C CYS A 266 4.32 17.62 -17.36
N VAL A 267 5.17 17.35 -16.36
CA VAL A 267 4.85 17.56 -14.94
C VAL A 267 5.27 18.98 -14.55
N PRO A 268 4.38 19.82 -14.00
CA PRO A 268 4.65 21.24 -13.77
C PRO A 268 5.82 21.49 -12.82
N ASN A 269 6.01 20.60 -11.84
CA ASN A 269 7.02 20.75 -10.80
C ASN A 269 8.41 20.20 -11.21
N VAL A 270 8.56 19.69 -12.44
CA VAL A 270 9.81 19.11 -12.93
C VAL A 270 10.40 19.99 -14.02
N CYS A 271 11.66 20.41 -13.84
CA CYS A 271 12.32 21.20 -14.86
C CYS A 271 12.72 20.32 -16.05
N LEU A 272 12.31 20.75 -17.24
CA LEU A 272 12.72 20.10 -18.49
C LEU A 272 14.23 20.29 -18.71
N VAL A 273 14.88 19.24 -19.22
CA VAL A 273 16.32 19.25 -19.56
C VAL A 273 16.61 20.24 -20.69
N ASP A 274 15.69 20.37 -21.66
CA ASP A 274 15.82 21.33 -22.74
C ASP A 274 15.61 22.78 -22.24
N PRO A 275 16.64 23.64 -22.31
CA PRO A 275 16.51 25.03 -21.91
C PRO A 275 15.56 25.84 -22.81
N ALA A 276 15.34 25.42 -24.06
CA ALA A 276 14.46 26.10 -25.03
C ALA A 276 12.97 25.78 -24.82
N SER A 277 12.66 24.84 -23.93
CA SER A 277 11.29 24.40 -23.64
C SER A 277 10.91 24.62 -22.18
N SER A 278 9.61 24.73 -21.91
CA SER A 278 9.05 24.81 -20.55
C SER A 278 7.74 24.07 -20.46
N CYS A 279 7.42 23.62 -19.24
CA CYS A 279 6.14 22.98 -18.95
C CYS A 279 5.10 24.05 -18.60
N GLN A 280 4.17 24.32 -19.53
CA GLN A 280 3.21 25.42 -19.39
C GLN A 280 1.79 24.91 -19.21
N ALA A 281 1.03 25.56 -18.35
CA ALA A 281 -0.40 25.31 -18.17
C ALA A 281 -1.16 25.70 -19.44
N THR A 282 -2.11 24.87 -19.84
CA THR A 282 -2.88 25.08 -21.07
C THR A 282 -4.16 25.89 -20.82
N GLY A 283 -4.55 26.04 -19.55
CA GLY A 283 -5.86 26.57 -19.13
C GLY A 283 -6.97 25.51 -19.14
N GLU A 284 -6.67 24.31 -19.65
CA GLU A 284 -7.56 23.16 -19.55
C GLU A 284 -7.35 22.50 -18.18
N GLU A 285 -8.42 21.93 -17.63
CA GLU A 285 -8.37 21.12 -16.42
C GLU A 285 -8.91 19.73 -16.72
N ARG A 286 -8.40 18.72 -16.01
CA ARG A 286 -8.76 17.32 -16.19
C ARG A 286 -8.94 16.62 -14.86
N TYR A 287 -9.82 15.63 -14.82
CA TYR A 287 -9.86 14.70 -13.70
C TYR A 287 -8.65 13.77 -13.76
N THR A 288 -7.92 13.69 -12.67
CA THR A 288 -6.74 12.82 -12.53
C THR A 288 -6.72 12.25 -11.13
N TYR A 289 -6.31 11.00 -11.01
CA TYR A 289 -5.99 10.41 -9.73
C TYR A 289 -4.66 10.99 -9.26
N VAL A 290 -4.65 11.70 -8.13
CA VAL A 290 -3.47 12.38 -7.61
C VAL A 290 -2.90 11.56 -6.47
N TRP A 291 -1.62 11.19 -6.58
CA TRP A 291 -0.89 10.55 -5.48
C TRP A 291 -0.57 11.54 -4.36
N PRO A 292 -0.38 11.06 -3.12
CA PRO A 292 0.02 11.89 -2.00
C PRO A 292 1.26 12.68 -2.33
N SER A 293 1.21 13.97 -2.05
CA SER A 293 2.34 14.88 -2.20
C SER A 293 2.25 15.97 -1.17
N PHE A 294 3.41 16.48 -0.74
CA PHE A 294 3.49 17.67 0.09
C PHE A 294 4.03 18.83 -0.74
N THR A 295 3.22 19.85 -0.95
CA THR A 295 3.64 21.01 -1.75
C THR A 295 4.68 21.88 -1.05
N SER A 296 4.74 21.82 0.28
CA SER A 296 5.67 22.57 1.14
C SER A 296 7.04 21.92 1.27
N VAL A 297 7.17 20.66 0.82
CA VAL A 297 8.40 19.88 0.89
C VAL A 297 9.30 20.13 -0.31
N ARG A 298 10.61 20.11 -0.06
CA ARG A 298 11.68 20.34 -1.03
C ARG A 298 12.75 19.25 -0.96
N ALA A 299 13.59 19.21 -1.99
CA ALA A 299 14.73 18.30 -2.02
C ALA A 299 15.66 18.55 -0.81
N GLY A 300 15.93 17.48 -0.07
CA GLY A 300 16.77 17.44 1.12
C GLY A 300 16.01 17.50 2.44
N ASP A 301 14.70 17.79 2.41
CA ASP A 301 13.82 17.54 3.56
C ASP A 301 13.79 16.03 3.87
N LEU A 302 13.46 15.70 5.12
CA LEU A 302 13.39 14.31 5.57
C LEU A 302 11.96 13.95 5.95
N MET A 303 11.63 12.68 5.79
CA MET A 303 10.39 12.08 6.28
C MET A 303 10.71 10.90 7.18
N LEU A 304 10.13 10.89 8.38
CA LEU A 304 10.33 9.87 9.39
C LEU A 304 9.01 9.12 9.63
N GLY A 305 9.10 7.80 9.74
CA GLY A 305 7.99 6.91 10.05
C GLY A 305 8.06 6.47 11.52
N PRO A 306 6.96 6.59 12.29
CA PRO A 306 6.93 6.09 13.66
C PRO A 306 7.10 4.57 13.69
N ALA A 307 7.80 4.10 14.72
CA ALA A 307 8.08 2.69 14.91
C ALA A 307 6.87 1.95 15.46
N GLY A 308 6.38 0.97 14.69
CA GLY A 308 5.28 0.10 15.09
C GLY A 308 5.63 -0.81 16.28
N PRO A 309 4.67 -1.15 17.17
CA PRO A 309 4.92 -2.03 18.32
C PRO A 309 5.23 -3.49 17.93
N GLY A 310 4.86 -3.90 16.71
CA GLY A 310 5.09 -5.25 16.17
C GLY A 310 6.36 -5.41 15.34
N GLY A 311 7.19 -4.36 15.19
CA GLY A 311 8.41 -4.41 14.38
C GLY A 311 9.68 -4.69 15.17
N VAL A 312 10.63 -5.41 14.57
CA VAL A 312 11.95 -5.71 15.15
C VAL A 312 12.67 -4.42 15.57
N LEU A 313 12.69 -3.42 14.69
CA LEU A 313 13.38 -2.15 14.95
C LEU A 313 12.70 -1.34 16.05
N GLY A 314 11.36 -1.26 16.06
CA GLY A 314 10.63 -0.55 17.11
C GLY A 314 10.85 -1.12 18.51
N ARG A 315 11.03 -2.44 18.64
CA ARG A 315 11.39 -3.09 19.91
C ARG A 315 12.84 -2.80 20.32
N LEU A 316 13.77 -2.88 19.37
CA LEU A 316 15.18 -2.59 19.61
C LEU A 316 15.39 -1.13 20.04
N LEU A 317 14.83 -0.21 19.28
CA LEU A 317 14.97 1.23 19.47
C LEU A 317 14.17 1.74 20.69
N GLY A 318 13.04 1.12 20.98
CA GLY A 318 12.24 1.41 22.18
C GLY A 318 12.89 0.98 23.50
N ALA A 319 13.92 0.12 23.47
CA ALA A 319 14.63 -0.34 24.65
C ALA A 319 15.84 0.54 25.05
N LEU A 320 16.11 1.59 24.28
CA LEU A 320 17.16 2.57 24.55
C LEU A 320 16.71 3.56 25.65
N ASP A 321 17.65 4.29 26.24
CA ASP A 321 17.37 5.33 27.24
C ASP A 321 17.97 6.69 26.83
N PRO A 322 17.17 7.67 26.38
CA PRO A 322 15.72 7.60 26.23
C PRO A 322 15.29 6.71 25.05
N PRO A 323 14.06 6.13 25.10
CA PRO A 323 13.51 5.33 24.00
C PRO A 323 13.47 6.12 22.70
N GLN A 324 13.85 5.48 21.60
CA GLN A 324 13.75 6.04 20.25
C GLN A 324 12.44 5.59 19.59
N ARG A 325 11.69 6.52 19.02
CA ARG A 325 10.28 6.37 18.65
C ARG A 325 10.04 6.25 17.15
N TYR A 326 11.01 6.65 16.33
CA TYR A 326 10.99 6.54 14.88
C TYR A 326 12.06 5.53 14.44
N ASP A 327 11.68 4.56 13.60
CA ASP A 327 12.56 3.46 13.16
C ASP A 327 12.99 3.55 11.70
N HIS A 328 12.33 4.41 10.92
CA HIS A 328 12.63 4.55 9.51
C HIS A 328 12.59 6.01 9.06
N MET A 329 13.44 6.35 8.10
CA MET A 329 13.47 7.67 7.50
C MET A 329 13.91 7.66 6.04
N GLY A 330 13.53 8.70 5.31
CA GLY A 330 13.97 8.92 3.94
C GLY A 330 14.17 10.41 3.65
N MET A 331 14.98 10.68 2.63
CA MET A 331 15.23 12.04 2.14
C MET A 331 14.42 12.29 0.88
N PHE A 332 13.72 13.42 0.81
CA PHE A 332 13.13 13.90 -0.44
C PHE A 332 14.25 14.24 -1.41
N VAL A 333 14.28 13.60 -2.58
CA VAL A 333 15.37 13.81 -3.54
C VAL A 333 15.00 14.77 -4.67
N ALA A 334 13.73 15.16 -4.75
CA ALA A 334 13.19 16.06 -5.76
C ALA A 334 12.34 17.17 -5.12
N ASN A 335 12.16 18.27 -5.84
CA ASN A 335 11.20 19.32 -5.47
C ASN A 335 9.78 18.98 -5.94
N ASP A 336 9.44 17.73 -6.21
CA ASP A 336 8.07 17.32 -6.61
C ASP A 336 7.14 17.09 -5.42
N GLY A 337 7.68 17.07 -4.19
CA GLY A 337 6.91 16.80 -2.98
C GLY A 337 6.49 15.34 -2.81
N GLN A 338 7.04 14.42 -3.63
CA GLN A 338 6.62 13.02 -3.69
C GLN A 338 7.80 12.05 -3.60
N THR A 339 8.94 12.36 -4.22
CA THR A 339 10.01 11.37 -4.43
C THR A 339 10.98 11.31 -3.26
N ILE A 340 10.98 10.17 -2.56
CA ILE A 340 11.80 9.87 -1.39
C ILE A 340 12.84 8.80 -1.73
N ARG A 341 14.07 8.97 -1.24
CA ARG A 341 15.12 7.94 -1.28
C ARG A 341 15.52 7.54 0.13
N HIS A 342 15.62 6.24 0.36
CA HIS A 342 15.91 5.66 1.67
C HIS A 342 16.67 4.33 1.52
N CYS A 343 17.23 3.83 2.62
CA CYS A 343 17.92 2.54 2.69
C CYS A 343 17.13 1.59 3.58
N THR A 344 16.76 0.41 3.08
CA THR A 344 15.88 -0.53 3.80
C THR A 344 16.14 -2.00 3.46
N ALA A 345 15.53 -2.90 4.22
CA ALA A 345 15.61 -4.35 4.08
C ALA A 345 14.21 -5.01 4.06
N SER A 346 14.04 -6.08 3.29
CA SER A 346 12.84 -6.91 3.27
C SER A 346 12.90 -7.92 4.42
N ASP A 347 11.97 -7.79 5.37
CA ASP A 347 11.86 -8.73 6.49
C ASP A 347 11.33 -10.08 6.01
N GLU A 348 10.50 -10.08 4.96
CA GLU A 348 9.98 -11.27 4.29
C GLU A 348 11.11 -12.08 3.65
N ARG A 349 12.08 -11.43 2.99
CA ARG A 349 13.21 -12.12 2.35
C ARG A 349 14.00 -12.95 3.37
N ILE A 350 14.24 -12.42 4.57
CA ILE A 350 15.00 -13.12 5.62
C ILE A 350 14.23 -14.33 6.17
N GLN A 351 12.91 -14.33 6.06
CA GLN A 351 12.04 -15.42 6.51
C GLN A 351 11.90 -16.55 5.49
N GLU A 352 12.49 -16.44 4.30
CA GLU A 352 12.30 -17.47 3.28
C GLU A 352 13.10 -18.74 3.56
N PRO A 353 12.47 -19.93 3.53
CA PRO A 353 13.16 -21.19 3.84
C PRO A 353 14.37 -21.49 2.96
N GLU A 354 14.40 -20.97 1.74
CA GLU A 354 15.52 -21.13 0.82
C GLU A 354 16.82 -20.48 1.31
N TYR A 355 16.72 -19.52 2.23
CA TYR A 355 17.85 -18.84 2.85
C TYR A 355 18.21 -19.40 4.23
N TYR A 356 17.55 -20.46 4.68
CA TYR A 356 17.94 -21.14 5.92
C TYR A 356 19.14 -22.06 5.68
N ASN A 357 20.08 -22.06 6.61
CA ASN A 357 21.21 -22.98 6.62
C ASN A 357 20.81 -24.27 7.35
N GLY A 358 20.08 -25.15 6.68
CA GLY A 358 19.74 -26.46 7.22
C GLY A 358 18.54 -27.10 6.57
N THR A 359 18.55 -28.43 6.56
CA THR A 359 17.42 -29.25 6.12
C THR A 359 17.21 -30.33 7.17
N VAL A 360 15.96 -30.58 7.52
CA VAL A 360 15.55 -31.71 8.34
C VAL A 360 14.76 -32.66 7.46
N LYS A 361 15.05 -33.96 7.60
CA LYS A 361 14.33 -35.02 6.93
C LYS A 361 13.19 -35.48 7.84
N ILE A 362 11.96 -35.38 7.34
CA ILE A 362 10.74 -35.73 8.03
C ILE A 362 10.18 -37.02 7.41
N SER A 363 10.21 -38.14 8.13
CA SER A 363 9.67 -39.42 7.66
C SER A 363 8.16 -39.51 7.92
N THR A 364 7.32 -39.36 6.91
CA THR A 364 5.86 -39.50 7.04
C THR A 364 5.40 -40.92 6.67
N PRO A 365 4.19 -41.35 7.08
CA PRO A 365 3.58 -42.60 6.59
C PRO A 365 3.46 -42.68 5.05
N PHE A 366 3.56 -41.53 4.36
CA PHE A 366 3.47 -41.40 2.91
C PHE A 366 4.84 -41.28 2.22
N GLY A 367 5.94 -41.33 3.00
CA GLY A 367 7.30 -41.21 2.51
C GLY A 367 8.12 -40.14 3.25
N ASP A 368 9.41 -40.11 2.96
CA ASP A 368 10.31 -39.10 3.51
C ASP A 368 10.15 -37.76 2.75
N MET A 369 10.03 -36.67 3.49
CA MET A 369 10.08 -35.30 2.97
C MET A 369 11.26 -34.54 3.57
N GLU A 370 11.82 -33.58 2.85
CA GLU A 370 12.90 -32.71 3.33
C GLU A 370 12.36 -31.29 3.48
N GLU A 371 12.49 -30.73 4.68
CA GLU A 371 12.03 -29.37 5.00
C GLU A 371 13.24 -28.50 5.39
N ARG A 372 13.31 -27.29 4.84
CA ARG A 372 14.36 -26.33 5.21
C ARG A 372 14.01 -25.63 6.51
N VAL A 373 14.96 -25.63 7.45
CA VAL A 373 14.79 -25.02 8.78
C VAL A 373 16.10 -24.33 9.21
N PRO A 374 16.03 -23.25 10.01
CA PRO A 374 17.21 -22.46 10.38
C PRO A 374 18.01 -23.09 11.53
N ILE A 375 18.26 -24.40 11.50
CA ILE A 375 19.03 -25.13 12.53
C ILE A 375 20.50 -24.69 12.64
N LYS A 376 21.05 -24.08 11.58
CA LYS A 376 22.34 -23.38 11.59
C LYS A 376 22.16 -21.91 11.22
N GLY A 377 21.02 -21.34 11.62
CA GLY A 377 20.61 -19.99 11.33
C GLY A 377 20.26 -19.76 9.86
N ILE A 378 20.26 -18.48 9.49
CA ILE A 378 20.00 -17.93 8.17
C ILE A 378 21.34 -17.71 7.45
N ARG A 379 21.33 -17.74 6.12
CA ARG A 379 22.52 -17.55 5.29
C ARG A 379 23.18 -16.20 5.57
N GLU A 380 24.50 -16.23 5.79
CA GLU A 380 25.30 -15.06 6.22
C GLU A 380 25.14 -13.85 5.31
N ASP A 381 25.17 -14.04 4.00
CA ASP A 381 25.09 -12.92 3.05
C ASP A 381 23.70 -12.29 3.00
N VAL A 382 22.63 -13.05 3.27
CA VAL A 382 21.26 -12.52 3.33
C VAL A 382 21.09 -11.60 4.53
N LEU A 383 21.71 -11.95 5.66
CA LEU A 383 21.70 -11.14 6.87
C LEU A 383 22.67 -9.95 6.80
N ARG A 384 23.90 -10.17 6.32
CA ARG A 384 24.93 -9.12 6.26
C ARG A 384 24.63 -8.07 5.20
N TYR A 385 24.15 -8.51 4.05
CA TYR A 385 23.78 -7.67 2.92
C TYR A 385 22.28 -7.82 2.74
N ALA A 386 21.51 -7.22 3.64
CA ALA A 386 20.06 -7.27 3.54
C ALA A 386 19.59 -6.41 2.37
N TRP A 387 18.66 -6.95 1.60
CA TRP A 387 18.14 -6.37 0.35
C TRP A 387 16.81 -5.69 0.58
N PRO A 388 16.46 -4.61 -0.15
CA PRO A 388 17.12 -4.07 -1.36
C PRO A 388 18.19 -3.01 -1.12
N GLY A 389 18.44 -2.61 0.13
CA GLY A 389 19.32 -1.49 0.42
C GLY A 389 18.71 -0.17 -0.02
N SER A 390 19.48 0.67 -0.73
CA SER A 390 19.04 1.99 -1.19
C SER A 390 18.01 1.91 -2.33
N ILE A 391 16.82 2.44 -2.11
CA ILE A 391 15.72 2.49 -3.08
C ILE A 391 15.09 3.88 -3.14
N THR A 392 14.41 4.18 -4.26
CA THR A 392 13.65 5.42 -4.45
C THR A 392 12.20 5.07 -4.69
N GLN A 393 11.29 5.72 -3.96
CA GLN A 393 9.84 5.50 -4.01
C GLN A 393 9.13 6.85 -3.90
N THR A 394 7.92 6.95 -4.43
CA THR A 394 7.01 8.07 -4.11
C THR A 394 6.41 7.89 -2.70
N ILE A 395 5.83 8.95 -2.11
CA ILE A 395 5.06 8.84 -0.84
C ILE A 395 3.96 7.77 -0.97
N GLY A 396 3.24 7.77 -2.10
CA GLY A 396 2.22 6.75 -2.40
C GLY A 396 2.77 5.31 -2.36
N GLU A 397 4.01 5.13 -2.78
CA GLU A 397 4.67 3.83 -2.78
C GLU A 397 5.16 3.41 -1.41
N VAL A 398 5.98 4.25 -0.77
CA VAL A 398 6.64 3.90 0.48
C VAL A 398 5.66 3.77 1.65
N MET A 399 4.44 4.32 1.54
CA MET A 399 3.45 4.32 2.62
C MET A 399 2.12 3.61 2.33
N PHE A 400 1.73 3.43 1.06
CA PHE A 400 0.41 2.85 0.75
C PHE A 400 0.53 1.51 0.03
N THR A 401 1.42 1.39 -0.96
CA THR A 401 1.44 0.19 -1.83
C THR A 401 2.61 -0.74 -1.58
N GLY A 402 3.74 -0.24 -1.07
CA GLY A 402 4.98 -0.99 -0.97
C GLY A 402 5.60 -1.34 -2.33
N ARG A 403 5.05 -0.81 -3.43
CA ARG A 403 5.52 -1.09 -4.78
C ARG A 403 6.55 -0.05 -5.21
N ASN A 404 7.12 -0.25 -6.39
CA ASN A 404 7.99 0.67 -7.10
C ASN A 404 7.42 0.85 -8.52
N ARG A 405 6.23 1.44 -8.61
CA ARG A 405 5.51 1.70 -9.87
C ARG A 405 6.11 2.87 -10.65
N SER A 406 6.68 3.84 -9.94
CA SER A 406 7.02 5.18 -10.42
C SER A 406 8.45 5.29 -10.92
N ASN A 407 9.14 4.15 -11.07
CA ASN A 407 10.60 4.03 -11.18
C ASN A 407 11.27 5.26 -11.80
N PRO A 408 11.73 6.22 -10.98
CA PRO A 408 12.62 7.21 -11.53
C PRO A 408 13.90 6.47 -11.95
N PRO A 409 14.63 6.95 -12.97
CA PRO A 409 15.81 6.29 -13.57
C PRO A 409 17.01 6.06 -12.61
N PHE A 410 16.80 6.19 -11.30
CA PHE A 410 17.78 6.20 -10.24
C PHE A 410 17.62 5.04 -9.23
N SER A 411 16.72 4.07 -9.44
CA SER A 411 16.60 2.89 -8.57
C SER A 411 17.57 1.77 -8.97
N HIS A 412 18.24 1.17 -7.99
CA HIS A 412 19.18 0.06 -8.18
C HIS A 412 18.57 -1.31 -7.83
N ALA A 413 17.42 -1.33 -7.15
CA ALA A 413 16.66 -2.56 -6.95
C ALA A 413 15.94 -2.86 -8.27
N ALA A 414 16.40 -3.91 -8.95
CA ALA A 414 15.99 -4.25 -10.30
C ALA A 414 14.46 -4.39 -10.42
N LEU A 415 13.80 -3.35 -10.95
CA LEU A 415 12.66 -3.61 -11.81
C LEU A 415 13.20 -4.27 -13.07
N PHE A 416 12.49 -5.30 -13.55
CA PHE A 416 12.85 -6.10 -14.74
C PHE A 416 13.98 -5.46 -15.57
N PRO A 417 15.24 -5.95 -15.49
CA PRO A 417 16.16 -5.64 -16.57
C PRO A 417 15.45 -6.11 -17.83
N ALA A 418 15.39 -5.26 -18.85
CA ALA A 418 14.76 -5.56 -20.11
C ALA A 418 15.15 -6.97 -20.61
N VAL A 419 14.31 -7.96 -20.31
CA VAL A 419 14.22 -9.23 -21.00
C VAL A 419 13.31 -8.85 -22.16
N VAL A 420 13.77 -8.61 -23.39
CA VAL A 420 14.84 -9.26 -24.14
C VAL A 420 15.52 -8.22 -25.04
N ALA A 421 16.86 -8.20 -25.11
CA ALA A 421 17.61 -7.38 -26.07
C ALA A 421 17.41 -7.80 -27.55
N ASP A 422 16.62 -8.84 -27.82
CA ASP A 422 16.42 -9.44 -29.15
C ASP A 422 15.00 -9.25 -29.73
N GLU A 423 14.09 -8.50 -29.08
CA GLU A 423 12.82 -8.12 -29.70
C GLU A 423 12.84 -6.65 -30.14
N ALA A 424 12.77 -6.44 -31.45
CA ALA A 424 12.69 -5.13 -32.10
C ALA A 424 11.36 -4.36 -31.84
N ALA A 425 10.57 -4.78 -30.84
CA ALA A 425 9.34 -4.12 -30.41
C ALA A 425 9.56 -3.48 -29.04
N ALA A 426 9.16 -2.21 -28.88
CA ALA A 426 9.17 -1.56 -27.57
C ALA A 426 8.35 -2.43 -26.57
N PRO A 427 8.88 -2.75 -25.38
CA PRO A 427 8.16 -3.59 -24.43
C PRO A 427 6.79 -2.97 -24.10
N PRO A 428 5.75 -3.79 -23.90
CA PRO A 428 4.42 -3.27 -23.58
C PRO A 428 4.48 -2.37 -22.35
N ARG A 429 3.86 -1.19 -22.46
CA ARG A 429 3.75 -0.21 -21.37
C ARG A 429 2.96 -0.82 -20.21
N LEU A 430 3.17 -0.32 -18.98
CA LEU A 430 2.53 -0.92 -17.79
C LEU A 430 1.01 -1.09 -17.95
N TRP A 431 0.30 -0.11 -18.49
CA TRP A 431 -1.15 -0.19 -18.70
C TRP A 431 -1.60 -1.25 -19.72
N GLN A 432 -0.71 -1.73 -20.59
CA GLN A 432 -0.97 -2.82 -21.53
C GLN A 432 -0.84 -4.19 -20.88
N LEU A 433 -0.38 -4.26 -19.63
CA LEU A 433 -0.17 -5.51 -18.94
C LEU A 433 -1.36 -5.86 -18.07
N VAL A 434 -1.60 -7.15 -17.93
CA VAL A 434 -2.57 -7.70 -16.99
C VAL A 434 -2.20 -7.34 -15.54
N PRO A 435 -3.15 -7.22 -14.59
CA PRO A 435 -2.85 -6.82 -13.21
C PRO A 435 -1.74 -7.64 -12.56
N SER A 436 -1.75 -8.97 -12.72
CA SER A 436 -0.68 -9.84 -12.18
C SER A 436 0.68 -9.54 -12.81
N GLU A 437 0.78 -9.26 -14.11
CA GLU A 437 2.04 -8.87 -14.75
C GLU A 437 2.48 -7.44 -14.38
N ARG A 438 1.54 -6.51 -14.16
CA ARG A 438 1.89 -5.20 -13.59
C ARG A 438 2.41 -5.34 -12.17
N ASP A 439 1.79 -6.19 -11.38
CA ASP A 439 2.21 -6.44 -10.00
C ASP A 439 3.59 -7.06 -9.99
N LYS A 440 3.85 -8.03 -10.87
CA LYS A 440 5.19 -8.53 -11.13
C LYS A 440 6.14 -7.38 -11.47
N ARG A 441 5.85 -6.57 -12.50
CA ARG A 441 6.74 -5.49 -12.97
C ARG A 441 6.93 -4.32 -12.03
N THR A 442 6.08 -4.15 -11.02
CA THR A 442 6.12 -3.02 -10.09
C THR A 442 6.48 -3.44 -8.67
N SER A 443 6.57 -4.75 -8.40
CA SER A 443 7.15 -5.27 -7.18
C SER A 443 8.68 -5.20 -7.20
N PHE A 444 9.30 -5.32 -6.03
CA PHE A 444 10.73 -5.50 -5.96
C PHE A 444 11.08 -6.97 -6.22
N HIS A 445 11.99 -7.21 -7.17
CA HIS A 445 12.47 -8.55 -7.50
C HIS A 445 13.74 -8.89 -6.76
N ASP A 446 13.71 -9.98 -6.01
CA ASP A 446 14.92 -10.57 -5.46
C ASP A 446 15.75 -11.18 -6.60
N PRO A 447 16.97 -10.67 -6.83
CA PRO A 447 17.80 -11.11 -7.93
C PRO A 447 18.22 -12.59 -7.80
N GLU A 448 18.26 -13.15 -6.59
CA GLU A 448 18.58 -14.58 -6.39
C GLU A 448 17.40 -15.50 -6.63
N ALA A 449 16.18 -15.07 -6.28
CA ALA A 449 14.96 -15.85 -6.49
C ALA A 449 14.73 -16.12 -7.99
N ALA A 450 15.12 -15.17 -8.86
CA ALA A 450 15.08 -15.35 -10.31
C ALA A 450 16.03 -16.46 -10.80
N GLY A 451 17.24 -16.55 -10.22
CA GLY A 451 18.20 -17.61 -10.51
C GLY A 451 17.75 -18.98 -9.97
N ALA A 452 17.17 -19.01 -8.76
CA ALA A 452 16.65 -20.22 -8.13
C ALA A 452 15.45 -20.81 -8.88
N ALA A 453 14.49 -19.99 -9.31
CA ALA A 453 13.33 -20.40 -10.09
C ALA A 453 13.74 -21.05 -11.43
N LYS A 454 14.80 -20.54 -12.06
CA LYS A 454 15.37 -21.13 -13.29
C LYS A 454 16.02 -22.50 -13.04
N ALA A 455 16.67 -22.68 -11.89
CA ALA A 455 17.34 -23.93 -11.52
C ALA A 455 16.37 -25.06 -11.14
N LEU A 456 15.21 -24.73 -10.58
CA LEU A 456 14.18 -25.69 -10.15
C LEU A 456 13.18 -26.06 -11.26
N GLY A 457 13.29 -25.46 -12.46
CA GLY A 457 12.30 -25.61 -13.52
C GLY A 457 10.95 -24.96 -13.21
N ASP A 458 10.86 -24.22 -12.09
CA ASP A 458 9.66 -23.58 -11.57
C ASP A 458 9.56 -22.15 -12.12
N ALA A 459 9.48 -22.04 -13.45
CA ALA A 459 9.51 -20.76 -14.19
C ALA A 459 8.41 -19.76 -13.80
N GLY A 460 7.43 -20.17 -12.98
CA GLY A 460 6.27 -19.37 -12.58
C GLY A 460 6.40 -18.60 -11.27
N ARG A 461 7.26 -19.00 -10.32
CA ARG A 461 7.32 -18.39 -8.97
C ARG A 461 8.52 -17.46 -8.82
N ARG A 462 8.48 -16.30 -9.46
CA ARG A 462 9.32 -15.18 -9.03
C ARG A 462 8.73 -14.63 -7.74
N ARG A 463 9.52 -14.49 -6.69
CA ARG A 463 9.05 -13.90 -5.42
C ARG A 463 9.01 -12.38 -5.56
N HIS A 464 7.94 -11.78 -5.05
CA HIS A 464 7.64 -10.36 -5.17
C HIS A 464 7.51 -9.79 -3.76
N TYR A 465 8.31 -8.77 -3.45
CA TYR A 465 8.30 -8.16 -2.12
C TYR A 465 7.66 -6.77 -2.16
N GLY A 466 6.76 -6.52 -1.20
CA GLY A 466 6.25 -5.19 -0.90
C GLY A 466 7.13 -4.49 0.12
N MET A 467 7.59 -3.28 -0.18
CA MET A 467 8.44 -2.47 0.68
C MET A 467 7.68 -1.24 1.18
N VAL A 468 6.73 -1.46 2.10
CA VAL A 468 6.11 -0.39 2.90
C VAL A 468 6.99 -0.21 4.14
N LYS A 469 7.72 0.90 4.21
CA LYS A 469 8.69 1.14 5.31
C LYS A 469 8.51 2.47 6.01
N LEU A 470 7.75 3.40 5.42
CA LEU A 470 7.24 4.55 6.15
C LEU A 470 5.76 4.31 6.45
N THR A 471 5.39 4.44 7.71
CA THR A 471 4.00 4.29 8.16
C THR A 471 3.21 5.54 7.78
N ARG A 472 2.08 5.36 7.05
CA ARG A 472 1.17 6.49 6.72
C ARG A 472 0.37 6.97 7.93
N ASN A 473 0.17 6.08 8.89
CA ASN A 473 -0.70 6.28 10.04
C ASN A 473 0.13 6.63 11.27
N PRO A 474 -0.45 7.39 12.21
CA PRO A 474 0.15 7.47 13.51
C PRO A 474 0.14 6.10 14.19
N THR A 475 1.13 5.88 15.05
CA THR A 475 1.25 4.68 15.87
C THR A 475 0.94 5.03 17.31
N TRP A 476 0.02 4.29 17.94
CA TRP A 476 -0.24 4.45 19.36
C TRP A 476 0.86 3.81 20.20
N ARG A 477 1.34 4.54 21.21
CA ARG A 477 2.34 4.09 22.17
C ARG A 477 1.79 4.25 23.59
N PRO A 478 1.43 3.14 24.26
CA PRO A 478 0.86 3.18 25.60
C PRO A 478 1.92 3.42 26.69
N GLU A 479 3.22 3.37 26.35
CA GLU A 479 4.28 3.54 27.34
C GLU A 479 4.23 4.95 27.95
N ILE A 480 4.60 5.04 29.23
CA ILE A 480 4.80 6.31 29.91
C ILE A 480 6.18 6.84 29.53
N ASP A 481 6.23 8.06 29.01
CA ASP A 481 7.47 8.79 28.79
C ASP A 481 8.18 8.96 30.15
N PRO A 482 9.38 8.41 30.31
CA PRO A 482 10.09 8.45 31.59
C PRO A 482 10.49 9.87 32.00
N VAL A 483 10.57 10.80 31.05
CA VAL A 483 10.92 12.22 31.29
C VAL A 483 9.70 13.01 31.73
N THR A 484 8.56 12.85 31.06
CA THR A 484 7.36 13.66 31.34
C THR A 484 6.38 13.01 32.32
N GLY A 485 6.46 11.70 32.52
CA GLY A 485 5.52 10.92 33.34
C GLY A 485 4.13 10.76 32.72
N THR A 486 3.96 11.09 31.43
CA THR A 486 2.69 10.98 30.69
C THR A 486 2.77 9.87 29.64
N ALA A 487 1.63 9.30 29.25
CA ALA A 487 1.60 8.39 28.10
C ALA A 487 2.15 9.09 26.84
N VAL A 488 2.94 8.37 26.05
CA VAL A 488 3.51 8.88 24.79
C VAL A 488 2.39 9.22 23.80
N GLY A 489 1.37 8.38 23.71
CA GLY A 489 0.19 8.62 22.90
C GLY A 489 0.40 8.33 21.41
N TRP A 490 -0.25 9.12 20.54
CA TRP A 490 -0.16 8.96 19.08
C TRP A 490 1.13 9.59 18.53
N LEU A 491 1.97 8.77 17.92
CA LEU A 491 3.15 9.21 17.17
C LEU A 491 2.83 9.33 15.70
N TRP A 492 2.89 10.53 15.15
CA TRP A 492 2.63 10.79 13.74
C TRP A 492 3.90 10.67 12.89
N PRO A 493 3.78 10.39 11.59
CA PRO A 493 4.86 10.65 10.63
C PRO A 493 5.37 12.08 10.78
N VAL A 494 6.67 12.29 10.63
CA VAL A 494 7.29 13.61 10.81
C VAL A 494 7.99 14.05 9.54
N ILE A 495 7.80 15.32 9.17
CA ILE A 495 8.64 16.01 8.19
C ILE A 495 9.68 16.83 8.94
N VAL A 496 10.96 16.62 8.63
CA VAL A 496 12.07 17.42 9.16
C VAL A 496 12.56 18.36 8.06
N GLN A 497 12.48 19.66 8.34
CA GLN A 497 12.88 20.75 7.43
C GLN A 497 13.88 21.68 8.13
N PRO A 498 14.59 22.53 7.37
CA PRO A 498 15.29 23.67 7.95
C PRO A 498 14.35 24.58 8.72
N HIS A 499 14.88 25.25 9.75
CA HIS A 499 14.18 26.32 10.43
C HIS A 499 13.66 27.37 9.43
N PRO A 500 12.43 27.90 9.57
CA PRO A 500 11.82 28.82 8.59
C PRO A 500 12.71 30.01 8.15
N PHE A 501 13.44 30.64 9.07
CA PHE A 501 14.36 31.75 8.74
C PHE A 501 15.64 31.31 7.99
N LEU A 502 15.98 30.03 8.04
CA LEU A 502 17.20 29.48 7.43
C LEU A 502 16.95 28.76 6.11
N LYS A 503 15.68 28.47 5.79
CA LYS A 503 15.28 27.77 4.56
C LYS A 503 15.98 28.31 3.30
N PRO A 504 16.03 29.63 3.02
CA PRO A 504 16.70 30.13 1.82
C PRO A 504 18.19 29.76 1.72
N GLN A 505 18.90 29.71 2.85
CA GLN A 505 20.33 29.40 2.92
C GLN A 505 20.58 27.88 2.94
N ALA A 506 19.82 27.15 3.76
CA ALA A 506 19.97 25.71 3.94
C ALA A 506 19.62 24.90 2.69
N TYR A 507 18.59 25.31 1.92
CA TYR A 507 18.15 24.55 0.76
C TYR A 507 19.16 24.52 -0.39
N GLU A 508 20.10 25.46 -0.45
CA GLU A 508 21.20 25.35 -1.41
C GLU A 508 22.07 24.12 -1.10
N ALA A 509 22.47 23.94 0.17
CA ALA A 509 23.27 22.80 0.61
C ALA A 509 22.48 21.49 0.58
N LEU A 510 21.23 21.50 1.07
CA LEU A 510 20.35 20.34 1.09
C LEU A 510 19.99 19.83 -0.31
N SER A 511 19.87 20.72 -1.31
CA SER A 511 19.68 20.29 -2.69
C SER A 511 20.88 19.49 -3.23
N VAL A 512 22.10 19.82 -2.79
CA VAL A 512 23.31 19.06 -3.12
C VAL A 512 23.31 17.72 -2.39
N ALA A 513 22.90 17.68 -1.11
CA ALA A 513 22.76 16.43 -0.36
C ALA A 513 21.73 15.48 -0.99
N ALA A 514 20.56 15.99 -1.40
CA ALA A 514 19.55 15.24 -2.16
C ALA A 514 20.12 14.66 -3.47
N ALA A 515 20.94 15.43 -4.18
CA ALA A 515 21.62 14.96 -5.38
C ALA A 515 22.69 13.88 -5.09
N GLN A 516 23.36 13.95 -3.93
CA GLN A 516 24.29 12.89 -3.50
C GLN A 516 23.57 11.63 -3.05
N ALA A 517 22.47 11.77 -2.29
CA ALA A 517 21.61 10.64 -1.94
C ALA A 517 21.25 9.84 -3.20
N ARG A 518 20.79 10.51 -4.27
CA ARG A 518 20.51 9.87 -5.57
C ARG A 518 21.65 9.07 -6.19
N ARG A 519 22.90 9.34 -5.83
CA ARG A 519 24.09 8.66 -6.37
C ARG A 519 24.60 7.54 -5.45
N LEU A 520 24.33 7.63 -4.15
CA LEU A 520 24.78 6.63 -3.19
C LEU A 520 24.06 5.30 -3.40
N ARG A 521 24.84 4.25 -3.65
CA ARG A 521 24.41 2.86 -3.65
C ARG A 521 24.73 2.27 -2.29
N ALA A 522 23.71 1.82 -1.56
CA ALA A 522 23.90 1.21 -0.24
C ALA A 522 23.20 -0.14 -0.15
N HIS A 523 23.76 -1.07 0.62
CA HIS A 523 23.06 -2.25 1.14
C HIS A 523 22.65 -2.00 2.59
N TYR A 524 21.56 -2.62 3.02
CA TYR A 524 21.14 -2.49 4.40
C TYR A 524 22.03 -3.36 5.28
N ARG A 525 22.71 -2.76 6.26
CA ARG A 525 23.60 -3.44 7.19
C ARG A 525 23.22 -3.10 8.62
N PHE A 526 22.57 -4.05 9.28
CA PHE A 526 21.96 -3.85 10.59
C PHE A 526 22.96 -3.41 11.68
N PHE A 527 24.24 -3.78 11.53
CA PHE A 527 25.33 -3.31 12.38
C PHE A 527 25.50 -1.78 12.41
N ALA A 528 24.96 -1.03 11.43
CA ALA A 528 25.03 0.43 11.44
C ALA A 528 24.28 1.09 12.62
N TYR A 529 23.38 0.38 13.31
CA TYR A 529 22.81 0.84 14.59
C TYR A 529 23.79 0.75 15.77
N SER A 530 24.88 0.02 15.62
CA SER A 530 25.98 -0.04 16.58
C SER A 530 27.18 0.80 16.15
N ARG A 531 27.40 0.90 14.83
CA ARG A 531 28.52 1.64 14.24
C ARG A 531 28.06 2.34 12.95
N GLY A 532 27.55 3.55 13.05
CA GLY A 532 26.99 4.33 11.95
C GLY A 532 28.00 4.85 10.94
N ASP A 533 29.26 5.05 11.34
CA ASP A 533 30.34 5.55 10.47
C ASP A 533 30.78 4.56 9.37
N ILE A 534 30.33 3.30 9.45
CA ILE A 534 30.63 2.26 8.44
C ILE A 534 30.15 2.64 7.03
N ALA A 535 29.20 3.56 6.90
CA ALA A 535 28.76 4.09 5.60
C ALA A 535 29.86 4.85 4.86
N THR A 536 30.91 5.27 5.57
CA THR A 536 32.09 5.95 5.01
C THR A 536 33.37 5.12 5.11
N ASP A 537 33.32 3.94 5.74
CA ASP A 537 34.46 3.04 5.91
C ASP A 537 34.52 2.03 4.74
N PRO A 538 35.52 2.11 3.85
CA PRO A 538 35.62 1.20 2.71
C PRO A 538 35.76 -0.28 3.10
N ALA A 539 36.15 -0.60 4.34
CA ALA A 539 36.22 -1.98 4.83
C ALA A 539 34.85 -2.66 4.93
N PHE A 540 33.77 -1.88 4.98
CA PHE A 540 32.39 -2.38 5.05
C PHE A 540 31.67 -2.31 3.69
N THR A 541 32.32 -1.77 2.65
CA THR A 541 31.83 -1.85 1.28
C THR A 541 31.66 -3.31 0.87
N ALA A 542 30.51 -3.62 0.27
CA ALA A 542 30.24 -4.95 -0.22
C ALA A 542 31.26 -5.37 -1.29
N PRO A 543 31.73 -6.63 -1.30
CA PRO A 543 32.68 -7.10 -2.30
C PRO A 543 32.19 -6.83 -3.73
N GLY A 544 33.12 -6.54 -4.65
CA GLY A 544 32.79 -6.27 -6.04
C GLY A 544 32.21 -7.49 -6.79
N VAL A 545 31.69 -7.23 -7.98
CA VAL A 545 31.12 -8.27 -8.87
C VAL A 545 32.15 -9.39 -9.10
N GLY A 546 31.72 -10.64 -8.95
CA GLY A 546 32.57 -11.84 -9.11
C GLY A 546 33.38 -12.27 -7.89
N ALA A 547 33.40 -11.49 -6.80
CA ALA A 547 33.93 -11.95 -5.50
C ALA A 547 32.96 -12.89 -4.76
N TRP A 548 31.74 -13.02 -5.28
CA TRP A 548 30.65 -13.80 -4.70
C TRP A 548 30.60 -15.17 -5.37
N GLY A 549 30.64 -16.25 -4.58
CA GLY A 549 30.27 -17.59 -5.07
C GLY A 549 28.77 -17.83 -4.92
N GLY A 550 28.19 -18.83 -5.57
CA GLY A 550 26.78 -19.21 -5.38
C GLY A 550 25.87 -18.86 -6.57
N PRO A 551 24.55 -18.79 -6.36
CA PRO A 551 23.59 -18.59 -7.44
C PRO A 551 23.69 -17.19 -8.07
N GLU A 552 23.21 -17.08 -9.30
CA GLU A 552 23.05 -15.79 -10.00
C GLU A 552 22.23 -14.81 -9.14
N GLY A 553 22.67 -13.55 -9.08
CA GLY A 553 22.01 -12.50 -8.31
C GLY A 553 22.50 -12.33 -6.86
N ARG A 554 23.35 -13.23 -6.35
CA ARG A 554 23.88 -13.13 -4.98
C ARG A 554 24.74 -11.88 -4.74
N ASP A 555 25.38 -11.38 -5.79
CA ASP A 555 26.23 -10.20 -5.78
C ASP A 555 25.45 -8.87 -5.95
N TRP A 556 24.13 -8.87 -5.69
CA TRP A 556 23.28 -7.69 -5.84
C TRP A 556 23.81 -6.45 -5.11
N ALA A 557 24.45 -6.66 -3.96
CA ALA A 557 24.99 -5.61 -3.11
C ALA A 557 26.36 -5.10 -3.59
N ALA A 558 26.95 -5.67 -4.64
CA ALA A 558 28.33 -5.40 -5.02
C ALA A 558 28.65 -3.89 -5.15
N ASP A 559 29.80 -3.51 -4.56
CA ASP A 559 30.34 -2.15 -4.51
C ASP A 559 29.45 -1.11 -3.79
N SER A 560 28.42 -1.55 -3.08
CA SER A 560 27.57 -0.66 -2.29
C SER A 560 28.13 -0.43 -0.88
N ILE A 561 27.89 0.76 -0.34
CA ILE A 561 28.27 1.11 1.04
C ILE A 561 27.31 0.45 2.05
N ALA A 562 27.79 0.20 3.26
CA ALA A 562 26.97 -0.33 4.35
C ALA A 562 26.19 0.79 5.06
N ALA A 563 24.86 0.70 5.14
CA ALA A 563 24.08 1.70 5.86
C ALA A 563 22.75 1.14 6.42
N VAL A 564 22.11 1.91 7.29
CA VAL A 564 20.67 1.86 7.57
C VAL A 564 20.05 3.18 7.11
N CYS A 565 18.73 3.35 7.23
CA CYS A 565 18.04 4.55 6.74
C CYS A 565 18.63 5.87 7.26
N SER A 566 18.94 5.96 8.55
CA SER A 566 19.53 7.14 9.19
C SER A 566 20.99 7.37 8.82
N SER A 567 21.85 6.35 8.91
CA SER A 567 23.25 6.47 8.52
C SER A 567 23.44 6.69 7.01
N TYR A 568 22.47 6.28 6.19
CA TYR A 568 22.40 6.60 4.76
C TYR A 568 22.15 8.09 4.51
N VAL A 569 21.19 8.69 5.23
CA VAL A 569 20.93 10.13 5.18
C VAL A 569 22.14 10.92 5.66
N TRP A 570 22.74 10.50 6.79
CA TRP A 570 24.00 11.04 7.29
C TRP A 570 25.09 11.00 6.21
N ALA A 571 25.32 9.84 5.60
CA ALA A 571 26.33 9.67 4.54
C ALA A 571 26.06 10.58 3.33
N ALA A 572 24.80 10.80 2.94
CA ALA A 572 24.43 11.72 1.88
C ALA A 572 24.79 13.18 2.22
N LEU A 573 24.54 13.61 3.46
CA LEU A 573 24.92 14.93 3.96
C LEU A 573 26.45 15.09 3.98
N ARG A 574 27.19 14.08 4.45
CA ARG A 574 28.66 14.06 4.40
C ARG A 574 29.20 14.13 2.97
N ALA A 575 28.60 13.37 2.05
CA ALA A 575 28.98 13.36 0.64
C ALA A 575 28.71 14.70 -0.08
N ALA A 576 27.83 15.55 0.47
CA ALA A 576 27.55 16.88 -0.06
C ALA A 576 28.67 17.89 0.23
N ASN A 577 29.45 17.69 1.30
CA ASN A 577 30.46 18.66 1.72
C ASN A 577 31.61 18.86 0.74
N PRO A 578 32.21 17.83 0.11
CA PRO A 578 33.23 18.01 -0.91
C PRO A 578 32.80 18.88 -2.11
N PRO A 579 31.65 18.63 -2.78
CA PRO A 579 31.21 19.49 -3.88
C PRO A 579 30.82 20.90 -3.44
N LEU A 580 30.24 21.06 -2.24
CA LEU A 580 29.94 22.40 -1.68
C LEU A 580 31.22 23.21 -1.48
N LYS A 581 32.24 22.59 -0.86
CA LYS A 581 33.55 23.21 -0.64
C LYS A 581 34.24 23.58 -1.96
N ALA A 582 34.18 22.69 -2.96
CA ALA A 582 34.75 22.95 -4.29
C ALA A 582 34.06 24.12 -5.01
N ALA A 583 32.75 24.33 -4.77
CA ALA A 583 31.98 25.45 -5.30
C ALA A 583 32.11 26.74 -4.46
N GLY A 584 32.90 26.74 -3.38
CA GLY A 584 33.04 27.90 -2.48
C GLY A 584 31.78 28.19 -1.64
N LYS A 585 30.89 27.20 -1.50
CA LYS A 585 29.63 27.30 -0.76
C LYS A 585 29.82 26.86 0.70
N GLN A 586 28.87 27.22 1.56
CA GLN A 586 28.84 26.74 2.95
C GLN A 586 28.69 25.21 2.97
N THR A 587 29.45 24.56 3.84
CA THR A 587 29.35 23.12 4.09
C THR A 587 28.37 22.82 5.21
N ILE A 588 27.75 21.66 5.16
CA ILE A 588 26.82 21.16 6.18
C ILE A 588 27.61 20.69 7.40
N GLU A 589 27.14 21.13 8.57
CA GLU A 589 27.54 20.68 9.90
C GLU A 589 26.27 20.17 10.59
N LEU A 590 26.34 18.97 11.17
CA LEU A 590 25.18 18.30 11.76
C LEU A 590 25.14 18.47 13.28
N GLU A 591 26.28 18.68 13.93
CA GLU A 591 26.39 18.99 15.36
C GLU A 591 26.98 20.37 15.62
N GLY A 592 26.37 21.12 16.55
CA GLY A 592 26.98 22.30 17.17
C GLY A 592 27.73 21.97 18.47
N GLU A 593 28.10 23.00 19.24
CA GLU A 593 28.60 22.81 20.62
C GLU A 593 27.49 22.18 21.48
N PRO A 594 27.74 21.08 22.21
CA PRO A 594 26.71 20.39 22.98
C PRO A 594 26.13 21.27 24.09
N GLU A 595 24.82 21.20 24.29
CA GLU A 595 24.17 21.89 25.40
C GLU A 595 24.45 21.11 26.70
N PRO A 596 24.71 21.77 27.85
CA PRO A 596 24.97 21.08 29.12
C PRO A 596 23.84 20.17 29.60
N SER A 597 22.64 20.33 29.05
CA SER A 597 21.45 19.52 29.36
C SER A 597 21.24 18.30 28.46
N ASP A 598 22.12 18.06 27.48
CA ASP A 598 21.95 16.97 26.53
C ASP A 598 22.11 15.61 27.20
N ILE A 599 21.04 14.81 27.17
CA ILE A 599 20.99 13.48 27.79
C ILE A 599 21.89 12.48 27.05
N ARG A 600 22.05 12.63 25.73
CA ARG A 600 22.92 11.78 24.90
C ARG A 600 24.04 12.60 24.29
N GLN A 601 25.27 12.13 24.47
CA GLN A 601 26.46 12.87 24.06
C GLN A 601 26.73 12.70 22.55
N PRO A 602 27.10 13.78 21.84
CA PRO A 602 27.62 13.67 20.49
C PRO A 602 28.93 12.87 20.52
N ALA A 603 29.15 12.08 19.48
CA ALA A 603 30.42 11.40 19.28
C ALA A 603 31.46 12.38 18.70
N ASP A 604 32.72 11.94 18.61
CA ASP A 604 33.79 12.69 17.92
C ASP A 604 33.51 12.87 16.41
N ILE A 605 32.48 12.21 15.90
CA ILE A 605 32.07 12.23 14.50
C ILE A 605 30.78 13.05 14.37
N ASP A 606 30.90 14.16 13.64
CA ASP A 606 29.81 15.09 13.30
C ASP A 606 28.51 14.37 12.85
N GLY A 607 27.45 14.50 13.66
CA GLY A 607 26.10 13.99 13.44
C GLY A 607 25.81 12.61 14.01
N LEU A 608 26.79 11.95 14.63
CA LEU A 608 26.64 10.64 15.27
C LEU A 608 26.68 10.76 16.80
N TYR A 609 26.03 9.81 17.48
CA TYR A 609 25.84 9.79 18.92
C TYR A 609 26.41 8.54 19.55
N ARG A 610 26.91 8.70 20.78
CA ARG A 610 27.36 7.58 21.59
C ARG A 610 26.15 6.85 22.20
N TYR A 611 26.10 5.55 21.98
CA TYR A 611 25.22 4.61 22.65
C TYR A 611 26.05 3.78 23.63
N THR A 612 25.70 3.82 24.89
CA THR A 612 26.43 3.12 25.94
C THR A 612 26.34 1.60 25.79
N ALA A 613 27.31 0.87 26.36
CA ALA A 613 27.27 -0.58 26.47
C ALA A 613 25.94 -1.07 27.06
N ASP A 614 25.45 -0.44 28.13
CA ASP A 614 24.20 -0.82 28.80
C ASP A 614 22.97 -0.63 27.89
N GLU A 615 22.87 0.50 27.18
CA GLU A 615 21.80 0.72 26.19
C GLU A 615 21.85 -0.34 25.08
N ARG A 616 23.04 -0.67 24.58
CA ARG A 616 23.19 -1.69 23.53
C ARG A 616 22.86 -3.10 24.02
N VAL A 617 23.18 -3.42 25.27
CA VAL A 617 22.77 -4.70 25.90
C VAL A 617 21.26 -4.76 26.08
N ALA A 618 20.61 -3.66 26.51
CA ALA A 618 19.15 -3.59 26.63
C ALA A 618 18.46 -3.77 25.26
N ALA A 619 18.95 -3.07 24.24
CA ALA A 619 18.50 -3.20 22.85
C ALA A 619 18.68 -4.64 22.31
N GLY A 620 19.84 -5.26 22.58
CA GLY A 620 20.11 -6.65 22.22
C GLY A 620 19.16 -7.64 22.90
N LYS A 621 18.85 -7.45 24.19
CA LYS A 621 17.89 -8.30 24.92
C LYS A 621 16.48 -8.18 24.35
N ALA A 622 16.04 -6.96 24.05
CA ALA A 622 14.74 -6.72 23.44
C ALA A 622 14.62 -7.36 22.05
N LEU A 623 15.67 -7.23 21.22
CA LEU A 623 15.77 -7.88 19.92
C LEU A 623 15.72 -9.41 20.04
N ASN A 624 16.51 -9.97 20.97
CA ASN A 624 16.60 -11.40 21.20
C ASN A 624 15.23 -11.98 21.57
N GLN A 625 14.58 -11.41 22.60
CA GLN A 625 13.28 -11.85 23.07
C GLN A 625 12.22 -11.78 21.97
N PHE A 626 12.15 -10.64 21.26
CA PHE A 626 11.17 -10.48 20.19
C PHE A 626 11.34 -11.50 19.06
N THR A 627 12.59 -11.74 18.63
CA THR A 627 12.87 -12.70 17.57
C THR A 627 12.62 -14.13 18.05
N TYR A 628 12.99 -14.43 19.29
CA TYR A 628 12.72 -15.72 19.92
C TYR A 628 11.22 -16.03 19.90
N ASP A 629 10.40 -15.15 20.46
CA ASP A 629 8.95 -15.35 20.58
C ASP A 629 8.29 -15.51 19.20
N ARG A 630 8.72 -14.69 18.22
CA ARG A 630 8.23 -14.79 16.84
C ARG A 630 8.55 -16.14 16.20
N VAL A 631 9.81 -16.58 16.27
CA VAL A 631 10.24 -17.85 15.66
C VAL A 631 9.60 -19.03 16.40
N ALA A 632 9.52 -18.98 17.73
CA ALA A 632 8.85 -19.99 18.53
C ALA A 632 7.36 -20.12 18.16
N GLY A 633 6.66 -19.00 18.00
CA GLY A 633 5.26 -18.96 17.57
C GLY A 633 5.06 -19.52 16.16
N GLN A 634 5.94 -19.17 15.20
CA GLN A 634 5.87 -19.70 13.83
C GLN A 634 6.12 -21.22 13.79
N VAL A 635 7.07 -21.71 14.60
CA VAL A 635 7.33 -23.16 14.71
C VAL A 635 6.12 -23.86 15.34
N GLN A 636 5.54 -23.29 16.40
CA GLN A 636 4.35 -23.84 17.05
C GLN A 636 3.17 -23.94 16.08
N GLN A 637 2.86 -22.86 15.36
CA GLN A 637 1.80 -22.85 14.35
C GLN A 637 1.99 -23.96 13.30
N LYS A 638 3.20 -24.10 12.76
CA LYS A 638 3.51 -25.17 11.81
C LYS A 638 3.33 -26.57 12.38
N ILE A 639 3.55 -26.75 13.69
CA ILE A 639 3.32 -28.04 14.36
C ILE A 639 1.82 -28.31 14.49
N ASP A 640 1.06 -27.28 14.87
CA ASP A 640 -0.40 -27.37 15.04
C ASP A 640 -1.11 -27.63 13.70
N ASP A 641 -0.58 -27.09 12.61
CA ASP A 641 -1.06 -27.30 11.23
C ASP A 641 -0.80 -28.72 10.68
N LEU A 642 0.02 -29.54 11.35
CA LEU A 642 0.32 -30.89 10.87
C LEU A 642 -0.82 -31.86 11.22
N PRO A 643 -1.35 -32.64 10.24
CA PRO A 643 -2.37 -33.65 10.52
C PRO A 643 -1.81 -34.70 11.49
N GLY A 644 -2.64 -35.13 12.45
CA GLY A 644 -2.32 -35.82 13.72
C GLY A 644 -1.47 -37.11 13.72
N ALA A 645 -0.80 -37.45 12.62
CA ALA A 645 0.21 -38.51 12.52
C ALA A 645 1.68 -38.00 12.46
N ALA A 646 1.91 -36.69 12.30
CA ALA A 646 3.26 -36.12 12.14
C ALA A 646 4.06 -35.95 13.46
N THR A 647 3.41 -36.08 14.61
CA THR A 647 4.05 -36.01 15.95
C THR A 647 5.12 -37.08 16.15
N THR A 648 5.07 -38.18 15.39
CA THR A 648 6.01 -39.31 15.45
C THR A 648 7.42 -39.00 14.93
N VAL A 649 7.64 -37.87 14.24
CA VAL A 649 8.89 -37.60 13.48
C VAL A 649 9.85 -36.65 14.19
N LEU A 650 9.34 -35.77 15.06
CA LEU A 650 10.17 -34.93 15.93
C LEU A 650 11.00 -35.74 16.94
N ASP A 651 10.65 -37.01 17.15
CA ASP A 651 11.42 -37.98 17.97
C ASP A 651 12.88 -38.16 17.52
N VAL A 652 13.22 -37.92 16.24
CA VAL A 652 14.60 -38.07 15.74
C VAL A 652 15.55 -36.99 16.28
N LEU A 653 15.05 -35.79 16.58
CA LEU A 653 15.83 -34.74 17.28
C LEU A 653 15.88 -34.99 18.80
N GLY A 654 14.87 -35.67 19.35
CA GLY A 654 14.80 -36.06 20.76
C GLY A 654 15.85 -37.09 21.21
N PHE A 655 16.51 -37.80 20.27
CA PHE A 655 17.55 -38.78 20.61
C PHE A 655 18.81 -38.16 21.26
N LEU A 656 18.96 -36.84 21.24
CA LEU A 656 20.13 -36.17 21.82
C LEU A 656 19.96 -35.64 23.26
N THR A 657 18.73 -35.48 23.78
CA THR A 657 18.53 -34.62 24.97
C THR A 657 17.41 -34.97 25.99
N GLY A 658 16.56 -35.98 25.77
CA GLY A 658 15.81 -36.64 26.87
C GLY A 658 14.61 -35.92 27.54
N SER A 659 14.14 -34.77 27.03
CA SER A 659 12.82 -34.17 27.38
C SER A 659 11.85 -34.20 26.17
N SER A 660 10.62 -33.65 26.28
CA SER A 660 9.65 -33.70 25.16
C SER A 660 10.28 -33.13 23.87
N PRO A 661 10.22 -33.84 22.73
CA PRO A 661 11.02 -33.49 21.55
C PRO A 661 10.67 -32.13 20.93
N THR A 662 9.41 -31.73 21.00
CA THR A 662 8.86 -30.58 20.27
C THR A 662 9.30 -29.24 20.87
N GLU A 663 9.21 -29.08 22.19
CA GLU A 663 9.56 -27.82 22.87
C GLU A 663 11.05 -27.49 22.72
N GLN A 664 11.92 -28.49 22.77
CA GLN A 664 13.36 -28.27 22.62
C GLN A 664 13.76 -27.85 21.20
N VAL A 665 13.09 -28.40 20.17
CA VAL A 665 13.36 -28.00 18.78
C VAL A 665 12.91 -26.57 18.56
N LYS A 666 11.73 -26.20 19.09
CA LYS A 666 11.22 -24.83 19.09
C LYS A 666 12.22 -23.88 19.76
N ASP A 667 12.62 -24.17 20.99
CA ASP A 667 13.54 -23.34 21.76
C ASP A 667 14.91 -23.21 21.08
N TYR A 668 15.45 -24.31 20.54
CA TYR A 668 16.73 -24.30 19.84
C TYR A 668 16.68 -23.45 18.56
N LEU A 669 15.65 -23.60 17.73
CA LEU A 669 15.48 -22.82 16.49
C LEU A 669 15.30 -21.34 16.80
N ALA A 670 14.44 -21.03 17.76
CA ALA A 670 14.17 -19.67 18.22
C ALA A 670 15.44 -19.00 18.76
N ALA A 671 16.16 -19.67 19.66
CA ALA A 671 17.42 -19.17 20.21
C ALA A 671 18.50 -18.99 19.13
N THR A 672 18.61 -19.93 18.19
CA THR A 672 19.61 -19.87 17.10
C THR A 672 19.41 -18.62 16.25
N VAL A 673 18.18 -18.37 15.77
CA VAL A 673 17.88 -17.21 14.93
C VAL A 673 17.97 -15.90 15.74
N ALA A 674 17.48 -15.90 16.97
CA ALA A 674 17.53 -14.72 17.85
C ALA A 674 18.97 -14.30 18.16
N ASN A 675 19.82 -15.25 18.56
CA ASN A 675 21.23 -14.97 18.83
C ASN A 675 21.97 -14.52 17.56
N GLN A 676 21.70 -15.16 16.43
CA GLN A 676 22.30 -14.76 15.15
C GLN A 676 21.98 -13.30 14.82
N LEU A 677 20.72 -12.87 14.87
CA LEU A 677 20.34 -11.48 14.60
C LEU A 677 20.96 -10.51 15.61
N CYS A 678 21.05 -10.89 16.88
CA CYS A 678 21.70 -10.06 17.91
C CYS A 678 23.19 -9.87 17.65
N HIS A 679 23.88 -10.88 17.13
CA HIS A 679 25.29 -10.77 16.73
C HIS A 679 25.50 -9.91 15.49
N VAL A 680 24.59 -9.96 14.51
CA VAL A 680 24.62 -9.04 13.37
C VAL A 680 24.47 -7.59 13.85
N PHE A 681 23.60 -7.34 14.83
CA PHE A 681 23.48 -6.03 15.47
C PHE A 681 24.70 -5.64 16.30
N ALA A 682 25.22 -6.53 17.14
CA ALA A 682 26.21 -6.21 18.17
C ALA A 682 27.65 -6.14 17.65
N SER A 683 28.00 -6.98 16.67
CA SER A 683 29.39 -7.19 16.22
C SER A 683 29.55 -7.48 14.73
N ASP A 684 28.47 -7.40 13.94
CA ASP A 684 28.47 -7.68 12.49
C ASP A 684 28.82 -9.15 12.13
N THR A 685 28.71 -10.03 13.12
CA THR A 685 28.99 -11.47 13.01
C THR A 685 27.70 -12.21 12.69
N THR A 686 27.71 -13.01 11.63
CA THR A 686 26.51 -13.73 11.12
C THR A 686 26.53 -15.23 11.40
N ASN A 687 27.67 -15.77 11.84
CA ASN A 687 27.87 -17.21 12.04
C ASN A 687 28.07 -17.56 13.52
N ASP A 688 27.76 -16.62 14.42
CA ASP A 688 27.77 -16.83 15.86
C ASP A 688 26.33 -16.98 16.35
N PHE A 689 26.09 -18.03 17.15
CA PHE A 689 24.79 -18.38 17.72
C PHE A 689 24.82 -18.38 19.25
N GLY A 690 25.95 -17.98 19.85
CA GLY A 690 26.10 -17.85 21.30
C GLY A 690 25.46 -16.58 21.85
N ASP A 691 25.63 -16.34 23.14
CA ASP A 691 25.11 -15.20 23.88
C ASP A 691 26.10 -14.02 23.97
N GLY A 692 27.22 -14.07 23.23
CA GLY A 692 28.27 -13.05 23.28
C GLY A 692 27.80 -11.61 22.98
N TRP A 693 26.69 -11.46 22.25
CA TRP A 693 26.02 -10.18 21.99
C TRP A 693 25.58 -9.47 23.29
N ALA A 694 25.38 -10.21 24.39
CA ALA A 694 25.01 -9.66 25.69
C ALA A 694 26.15 -8.90 26.41
N ASN A 695 27.36 -8.93 25.86
CA ASN A 695 28.53 -8.17 26.33
C ASN A 695 28.92 -7.07 25.33
N ALA A 696 27.91 -6.37 24.78
CA ALA A 696 28.15 -5.26 23.86
C ALA A 696 28.97 -4.15 24.51
N VAL A 697 29.88 -3.55 23.74
CA VAL A 697 30.63 -2.34 24.12
C VAL A 697 29.85 -1.09 23.72
N ASP A 698 30.38 0.10 23.98
CA ASP A 698 29.79 1.33 23.44
C ASP A 698 29.74 1.31 21.91
N GLY A 699 28.71 1.94 21.35
CA GLY A 699 28.54 2.15 19.91
C GLY A 699 28.49 3.64 19.57
N VAL A 700 28.67 3.94 18.29
CA VAL A 700 28.51 5.29 17.73
C VAL A 700 27.60 5.18 16.53
N ALA A 701 26.39 5.72 16.60
CA ALA A 701 25.37 5.57 15.55
C ALA A 701 24.44 6.79 15.52
N VAL A 702 23.46 6.77 14.63
CA VAL A 702 22.42 7.81 14.56
C VAL A 702 21.06 7.16 14.35
N SER A 703 20.07 7.52 15.17
CA SER A 703 18.68 7.14 14.97
C SER A 703 17.91 8.22 14.20
N PRO A 704 16.71 7.90 13.67
CA PRO A 704 15.79 8.92 13.16
C PRO A 704 15.45 10.00 14.22
N ASP A 705 15.26 9.63 15.49
CA ASP A 705 15.01 10.58 16.58
C ASP A 705 16.21 11.51 16.81
N ASP A 706 17.43 10.99 16.81
CA ASP A 706 18.65 11.81 16.94
C ASP A 706 18.71 12.87 15.83
N THR A 707 18.39 12.46 14.59
CA THR A 707 18.33 13.37 13.43
C THR A 707 17.28 14.46 13.61
N MET A 708 16.11 14.08 14.11
CA MET A 708 14.99 15.01 14.33
C MET A 708 15.27 16.02 15.44
N LEU A 709 15.91 15.56 16.53
CA LEU A 709 16.00 16.30 17.79
C LEU A 709 17.25 17.17 17.89
N ARG A 710 18.28 16.93 17.06
CA ARG A 710 19.61 17.49 17.35
C ARG A 710 20.45 17.92 16.15
N TRP A 711 19.97 17.76 14.92
CA TRP A 711 20.62 18.34 13.73
C TRP A 711 20.15 19.78 13.44
N ASP A 712 19.71 20.49 14.47
CA ASP A 712 19.20 21.85 14.44
C ASP A 712 20.31 22.89 14.66
N PRO A 713 20.06 24.19 14.39
CA PRO A 713 20.99 25.25 14.71
C PRO A 713 21.01 25.54 16.21
N ASN A 714 22.18 25.39 16.86
CA ASN A 714 22.42 25.77 18.27
C ASN A 714 22.47 27.30 18.48
N VAL A 715 21.53 28.06 17.90
CA VAL A 715 21.52 29.53 17.95
C VAL A 715 20.15 30.04 18.39
N PRO A 716 20.09 31.02 19.32
CA PRO A 716 18.83 31.70 19.66
C PRO A 716 18.09 32.20 18.42
N LEU A 717 16.83 31.78 18.27
CA LEU A 717 15.97 31.99 17.10
C LEU A 717 15.73 33.48 16.73
N ASP A 718 16.05 34.41 17.64
CA ASP A 718 15.96 35.85 17.49
C ASP A 718 17.24 36.49 16.92
N THR A 719 18.33 35.74 16.88
CA THR A 719 19.58 36.13 16.22
C THR A 719 19.73 35.35 14.93
N PHE A 720 19.83 36.05 13.78
CA PHE A 720 20.35 35.43 12.55
C PHE A 720 21.59 34.60 12.93
N PRO A 721 21.72 33.34 12.49
CA PRO A 721 22.82 32.51 12.94
C PRO A 721 24.13 33.27 12.78
N PRO A 722 25.04 33.20 13.76
CA PRO A 722 26.42 33.55 13.50
C PRO A 722 26.83 32.62 12.38
N THR A 723 26.78 33.14 11.17
CA THR A 723 27.33 32.49 10.01
C THR A 723 28.80 32.35 10.34
N HIS A 724 29.19 31.16 10.83
CA HIS A 724 30.55 30.74 10.57
C HIS A 724 30.67 30.86 9.04
N PRO A 725 31.58 31.68 8.51
CA PRO A 725 31.54 32.09 7.11
C PRO A 725 31.72 30.93 6.10
N ARG A 726 31.80 29.68 6.60
CA ARG A 726 31.97 28.44 5.83
C ARG A 726 31.09 27.26 6.27
N ARG A 727 30.24 27.37 7.31
CA ARG A 727 29.41 26.24 7.81
C ARG A 727 27.95 26.63 8.06
N ILE A 728 27.04 25.66 7.97
CA ILE A 728 25.60 25.81 8.22
C ILE A 728 25.00 24.55 8.85
N SER A 729 24.23 24.70 9.93
CA SER A 729 23.30 23.68 10.44
C SER A 729 22.02 23.70 9.64
N VAL A 730 21.48 22.53 9.29
CA VAL A 730 20.54 22.40 8.16
C VAL A 730 19.10 22.07 8.53
N TYR A 731 18.83 21.46 9.68
CA TYR A 731 17.46 21.17 10.13
C TYR A 731 17.07 22.10 11.28
N GLY A 732 15.93 21.91 11.92
CA GLY A 732 15.45 22.80 12.99
C GLY A 732 13.94 22.97 13.06
N GLN A 733 13.21 22.26 12.19
CA GLN A 733 11.77 22.16 12.30
C GLN A 733 11.35 20.70 12.06
N ALA A 734 10.85 20.04 13.11
CA ALA A 734 10.21 18.74 13.04
C ALA A 734 8.70 18.93 13.16
N ILE A 735 7.97 18.49 12.14
CA ILE A 735 6.52 18.72 12.03
C ILE A 735 5.82 17.36 11.97
N PRO A 736 5.05 16.97 12.99
CA PRO A 736 4.12 15.86 12.88
C PRO A 736 3.16 16.15 11.73
N VAL A 737 2.96 15.25 10.77
CA VAL A 737 2.09 15.48 9.62
C VAL A 737 1.09 14.35 9.45
N ALA A 738 -0.13 14.73 9.06
CA ALA A 738 -1.05 13.79 8.48
C ALA A 738 -0.72 13.63 6.99
N VAL A 739 -0.48 12.40 6.55
CA VAL A 739 -0.13 12.10 5.17
C VAL A 739 -1.39 12.22 4.30
N PRO A 740 -1.38 13.06 3.25
CA PRO A 740 -2.51 13.21 2.35
C PRO A 740 -2.91 11.88 1.71
N ARG A 741 -4.21 11.59 1.58
CA ARG A 741 -4.67 10.35 0.92
C ARG A 741 -4.74 10.48 -0.60
N PRO A 742 -4.28 9.50 -1.39
CA PRO A 742 -4.49 9.58 -2.84
C PRO A 742 -5.98 9.70 -3.14
N GLY A 743 -6.33 10.46 -4.17
CA GLY A 743 -7.73 10.75 -4.49
C GLY A 743 -7.91 11.37 -5.86
N TRP A 744 -9.16 11.51 -6.27
CA TRP A 744 -9.51 12.11 -7.55
C TRP A 744 -9.58 13.63 -7.45
N ARG A 745 -8.99 14.32 -8.43
CA ARG A 745 -8.95 15.79 -8.46
C ARG A 745 -9.09 16.33 -9.86
N ARG A 746 -9.61 17.55 -9.94
CA ARG A 746 -9.54 18.36 -11.14
C ARG A 746 -8.19 19.11 -11.14
N GLU A 747 -7.25 18.62 -11.94
CA GLU A 747 -5.90 19.16 -12.06
C GLU A 747 -5.72 19.87 -13.41
N PRO A 748 -5.00 20.99 -13.45
CA PRO A 748 -4.65 21.64 -14.71
C PRO A 748 -3.78 20.74 -15.60
N VAL A 749 -4.00 20.84 -16.91
CA VAL A 749 -3.21 20.15 -17.93
C VAL A 749 -1.98 21.01 -18.26
N TYR A 750 -0.83 20.36 -18.37
CA TYR A 750 0.42 21.01 -18.75
C TYR A 750 1.03 20.36 -19.98
N ARG A 751 1.53 21.20 -20.88
CA ARG A 751 2.18 20.77 -22.12
C ARG A 751 3.54 21.41 -22.30
N ILE A 752 4.44 20.70 -22.95
CA ILE A 752 5.75 21.22 -23.34
C ILE A 752 5.54 22.31 -24.40
N ARG A 753 6.02 23.51 -24.12
CA ARG A 753 5.95 24.66 -25.05
C ARG A 753 7.31 25.36 -25.17
N PRO A 754 7.62 25.93 -26.34
CA PRO A 754 8.86 26.69 -26.53
C PRO A 754 8.86 27.94 -25.66
N VAL A 755 10.04 28.27 -25.13
CA VAL A 755 10.28 29.45 -24.30
C VAL A 755 10.54 30.64 -25.21
N THR A 756 9.77 31.72 -25.04
CA THR A 756 9.88 32.94 -25.86
C THR A 756 10.75 34.03 -25.23
N GLY A 757 11.14 33.87 -23.96
CA GLY A 757 11.98 34.81 -23.21
C GLY A 757 11.95 34.53 -21.71
N HIS A 758 12.28 35.55 -20.90
CA HIS A 758 12.27 35.46 -19.45
C HIS A 758 11.60 36.69 -18.83
N GLY A 759 11.01 36.54 -17.64
CA GLY A 759 10.47 37.61 -16.81
C GLY A 759 10.82 37.39 -15.34
N SER A 760 10.29 38.25 -14.47
CA SER A 760 10.43 38.15 -13.02
C SER A 760 9.08 38.36 -12.33
N LEU A 761 8.90 37.77 -11.15
CA LEU A 761 7.73 38.02 -10.33
C LEU A 761 8.07 38.09 -8.82
N ARG A 762 7.35 38.92 -8.09
CA ARG A 762 7.57 39.17 -6.65
C ARG A 762 6.25 39.32 -5.90
N GLY A 763 6.23 38.85 -4.66
CA GLY A 763 5.03 38.93 -3.83
C GLY A 763 5.31 38.62 -2.37
N ILE A 764 4.23 38.49 -1.60
CA ILE A 764 4.25 38.14 -0.19
C ILE A 764 3.33 36.95 0.07
N VAL A 765 3.65 36.14 1.07
CA VAL A 765 2.76 35.10 1.59
C VAL A 765 2.21 35.55 2.93
N VAL A 766 0.90 35.43 3.09
CA VAL A 766 0.19 35.77 4.32
C VAL A 766 -0.71 34.61 4.75
N ARG A 767 -1.09 34.58 6.04
CA ARG A 767 -2.13 33.69 6.56
C ARG A 767 -2.99 34.43 7.58
N ARG A 768 -4.21 33.97 7.80
CA ARG A 768 -5.05 34.43 8.92
C ARG A 768 -5.23 33.31 9.92
N GLU A 769 -5.11 33.62 11.21
CA GLU A 769 -5.37 32.64 12.27
C GLU A 769 -6.87 32.38 12.45
N ARG A 770 -7.69 33.38 12.12
CA ARG A 770 -9.16 33.31 12.09
C ARG A 770 -9.69 34.10 10.89
N PRO A 771 -10.86 33.76 10.32
CA PRO A 771 -11.39 34.44 9.13
C PRO A 771 -11.51 35.97 9.27
N ASP A 772 -11.70 36.46 10.49
CA ASP A 772 -11.85 37.88 10.85
C ASP A 772 -10.54 38.55 11.33
N ALA A 773 -9.45 37.78 11.51
CA ALA A 773 -8.17 38.31 11.97
C ALA A 773 -7.39 38.99 10.83
N ASP A 774 -6.53 39.95 11.17
CA ASP A 774 -5.60 40.56 10.22
C ASP A 774 -4.61 39.53 9.64
N PRO A 775 -4.22 39.66 8.37
CA PRO A 775 -3.29 38.73 7.74
C PRO A 775 -1.88 38.93 8.30
N VAL A 776 -1.24 37.83 8.68
CA VAL A 776 0.13 37.78 9.19
C VAL A 776 1.05 37.27 8.10
N ARG A 777 2.20 37.93 7.91
CA ARG A 777 3.25 37.50 6.96
C ARG A 777 3.84 36.16 7.38
N VAL A 778 4.04 35.28 6.42
CA VAL A 778 4.50 33.91 6.66
C VAL A 778 5.96 33.76 6.25
N VAL A 779 6.83 33.54 7.23
CA VAL A 779 8.25 33.25 7.03
C VAL A 779 8.46 31.80 6.65
N GLY A 780 9.34 31.51 5.69
CA GLY A 780 9.71 30.15 5.30
C GLY A 780 8.60 29.35 4.61
N ALA A 781 7.54 30.00 4.12
CA ALA A 781 6.55 29.39 3.25
C ALA A 781 7.21 29.00 1.93
N THR A 782 6.85 27.83 1.40
CA THR A 782 7.31 27.36 0.09
C THR A 782 6.43 27.97 -1.00
N VAL A 783 7.03 28.61 -1.99
CA VAL A 783 6.31 29.18 -3.14
C VAL A 783 6.80 28.50 -4.41
N ARG A 784 5.84 28.07 -5.24
CA ARG A 784 6.07 27.32 -6.48
C ARG A 784 5.56 28.11 -7.66
N PHE A 785 6.36 28.13 -8.72
CA PHE A 785 6.00 28.74 -9.98
C PHE A 785 6.64 27.95 -11.13
N GLY A 786 5.81 27.15 -11.81
CA GLY A 786 6.32 26.09 -12.69
C GLY A 786 7.23 25.13 -11.93
N CYS A 787 8.41 24.84 -12.49
CA CYS A 787 9.38 23.95 -11.83
C CYS A 787 10.28 24.65 -10.80
N GLN A 788 10.18 25.98 -10.68
CA GLN A 788 10.97 26.75 -9.72
C GLN A 788 10.28 26.76 -8.36
N VAL A 789 11.10 26.68 -7.31
CA VAL A 789 10.64 26.69 -5.92
C VAL A 789 11.53 27.61 -5.10
N VAL A 790 10.92 28.53 -4.36
CA VAL A 790 11.59 29.44 -3.43
C VAL A 790 10.94 29.36 -2.05
N SER A 791 11.60 29.89 -1.03
CA SER A 791 11.03 30.06 0.30
C SER A 791 10.92 31.55 0.61
N THR A 792 9.88 31.94 1.35
CA THR A 792 9.76 33.33 1.78
C THR A 792 10.84 33.71 2.80
N ASP A 793 11.28 34.97 2.74
CA ASP A 793 12.24 35.56 3.68
C ASP A 793 11.61 35.93 5.04
N ALA A 794 12.37 36.63 5.89
CA ALA A 794 11.93 37.06 7.22
C ALA A 794 10.75 38.05 7.17
N GLU A 795 10.57 38.74 6.04
CA GLU A 795 9.46 39.63 5.77
C GLU A 795 8.29 38.91 5.08
N GLY A 796 8.36 37.60 4.89
CA GLY A 796 7.34 36.81 4.19
C GLY A 796 7.28 37.10 2.68
N THR A 797 8.36 37.64 2.10
CA THR A 797 8.45 38.02 0.68
C THR A 797 9.09 36.89 -0.13
N PHE A 798 8.64 36.72 -1.36
CA PHE A 798 9.24 35.80 -2.34
C PHE A 798 9.56 36.52 -3.65
N ALA A 799 10.53 35.99 -4.39
CA ALA A 799 10.88 36.48 -5.71
C ALA A 799 11.35 35.33 -6.61
N PHE A 800 10.84 35.32 -7.84
CA PHE A 800 11.42 34.55 -8.94
C PHE A 800 12.03 35.53 -9.92
N VAL A 801 13.31 35.32 -10.24
CA VAL A 801 14.07 36.20 -11.13
C VAL A 801 14.55 35.40 -12.33
N ASN A 802 14.47 35.99 -13.52
CA ASN A 802 14.88 35.34 -14.76
C ASN A 802 14.15 34.00 -15.00
N THR A 803 12.84 33.99 -14.79
CA THR A 803 11.96 32.85 -15.01
C THR A 803 11.56 32.78 -16.47
N LYS A 804 11.54 31.58 -17.06
CA LYS A 804 11.09 31.36 -18.43
C LYS A 804 9.67 31.93 -18.61
N ALA A 805 9.45 32.65 -19.70
CA ALA A 805 8.13 33.18 -20.07
C ALA A 805 7.17 32.03 -20.44
N GLY A 806 5.91 32.14 -20.02
CA GLY A 806 4.88 31.12 -20.18
C GLY A 806 3.74 31.25 -19.17
N GLY A 807 2.73 30.39 -19.31
CA GLY A 807 1.64 30.26 -18.34
C GLY A 807 1.97 29.23 -17.27
N TYR A 808 1.96 29.64 -15.99
CA TYR A 808 2.24 28.75 -14.86
C TYR A 808 1.30 29.04 -13.70
N HIS A 809 1.03 28.01 -12.90
CA HIS A 809 0.33 28.19 -11.64
C HIS A 809 1.30 28.67 -10.55
N LEU A 810 0.92 29.75 -9.87
CA LEU A 810 1.56 30.26 -8.68
C LEU A 810 0.84 29.71 -7.45
N ARG A 811 1.60 29.08 -6.55
CA ARG A 811 1.06 28.44 -5.34
C ARG A 811 2.02 28.62 -4.17
N GLY A 812 1.52 29.11 -3.05
CA GLY A 812 2.21 29.14 -1.76
C GLY A 812 1.72 27.99 -0.87
N SER A 813 2.59 27.45 -0.03
CA SER A 813 2.21 26.42 0.94
C SER A 813 3.10 26.43 2.18
N MET A 814 2.54 26.00 3.31
CA MET A 814 3.28 25.77 4.55
C MET A 814 2.52 24.78 5.44
N PHE A 815 3.24 23.94 6.20
CA PHE A 815 2.61 23.21 7.29
C PHE A 815 2.28 24.14 8.46
N VAL A 816 1.06 24.04 8.97
CA VAL A 816 0.60 24.73 10.17
C VAL A 816 0.17 23.67 11.17
N ILE A 817 0.80 23.68 12.34
CA ILE A 817 0.46 22.77 13.44
C ILE A 817 -0.86 23.23 14.03
N ASP A 818 -1.83 22.33 14.03
CA ASP A 818 -3.06 22.50 14.78
C ASP A 818 -2.74 22.40 16.29
N PRO A 819 -2.96 23.47 17.08
CA PRO A 819 -2.66 23.45 18.50
C PRO A 819 -3.49 22.44 19.30
N GLU A 820 -4.69 22.06 18.83
CA GLU A 820 -5.56 21.10 19.52
C GLU A 820 -5.04 19.66 19.32
N HIS A 821 -4.61 19.33 18.10
CA HIS A 821 -4.23 17.96 17.73
C HIS A 821 -2.71 17.71 17.73
N GLN A 822 -1.90 18.78 17.78
CA GLN A 822 -0.44 18.73 17.62
C GLN A 822 -0.01 18.08 16.28
N VAL A 823 -0.86 18.20 15.26
CA VAL A 823 -0.60 17.68 13.89
C VAL A 823 -0.55 18.84 12.91
N GLY A 824 0.49 18.83 12.09
CA GLY A 824 0.67 19.71 10.94
C GLY A 824 -0.27 19.35 9.81
N THR A 825 -1.07 20.33 9.39
CA THR A 825 -1.82 20.30 8.14
C THR A 825 -1.15 21.21 7.12
N GLU A 826 -1.10 20.79 5.87
CA GLU A 826 -0.56 21.65 4.82
C GLU A 826 -1.58 22.71 4.43
N TRP A 827 -1.27 23.97 4.73
CA TRP A 827 -2.05 25.11 4.28
C TRP A 827 -1.51 25.55 2.93
N VAL A 828 -2.43 25.88 2.04
CA VAL A 828 -2.11 26.16 0.63
C VAL A 828 -2.83 27.42 0.20
N SER A 829 -2.17 28.25 -0.60
CA SER A 829 -2.85 29.38 -1.23
C SER A 829 -3.80 28.93 -2.34
N ARG A 830 -4.72 29.81 -2.72
CA ARG A 830 -5.42 29.64 -3.99
C ARG A 830 -4.39 29.49 -5.12
N THR A 831 -4.62 28.52 -6.00
CA THR A 831 -3.81 28.34 -7.21
C THR A 831 -4.20 29.39 -8.23
N GLU A 832 -3.26 30.26 -8.62
CA GLU A 832 -3.49 31.32 -9.60
C GLU A 832 -2.69 31.05 -10.89
N LEU A 833 -3.35 31.05 -12.04
CA LEU A 833 -2.68 30.98 -13.34
C LEU A 833 -2.11 32.36 -13.70
N ILE A 834 -0.78 32.47 -13.74
CA ILE A 834 -0.07 33.69 -14.15
C ILE A 834 0.55 33.46 -15.51
N GLU A 835 0.29 34.38 -16.43
CA GLU A 835 0.91 34.41 -17.75
C GLU A 835 2.08 35.40 -17.74
N LEU A 836 3.31 34.89 -17.74
CA LEU A 836 4.53 35.68 -17.70
C LEU A 836 5.06 35.91 -19.11
N ARG A 837 5.14 37.17 -19.56
CA ARG A 837 5.66 37.53 -20.89
C ARG A 837 7.16 37.86 -20.82
N PRO A 838 7.88 37.76 -21.96
CA PRO A 838 9.27 38.20 -22.03
C PRO A 838 9.45 39.66 -21.58
N GLY A 839 10.28 39.89 -20.58
CA GLY A 839 10.58 41.22 -20.02
C GLY A 839 9.65 41.67 -18.91
N ASP A 840 8.63 40.89 -18.54
CA ASP A 840 7.72 41.23 -17.44
C ASP A 840 8.47 41.30 -16.09
N ASP A 841 8.06 42.22 -15.23
CA ASP A 841 8.47 42.33 -13.82
C ASP A 841 7.21 42.52 -12.95
N LEU A 842 6.52 41.42 -12.66
CA LEU A 842 5.27 41.43 -11.92
C LEU A 842 5.58 41.60 -10.42
N SER A 843 4.90 42.52 -9.74
CA SER A 843 5.10 42.77 -8.31
C SER A 843 3.78 43.01 -7.57
N GLY A 844 3.81 42.89 -6.24
CA GLY A 844 2.63 43.12 -5.39
C GLY A 844 1.67 41.94 -5.31
N LEU A 845 2.10 40.74 -5.72
CA LEU A 845 1.31 39.52 -5.58
C LEU A 845 1.15 39.16 -4.09
N VAL A 846 -0.04 38.71 -3.69
CA VAL A 846 -0.34 38.31 -2.31
C VAL A 846 -0.93 36.90 -2.34
N LEU A 847 -0.22 35.95 -1.73
CA LEU A 847 -0.66 34.57 -1.59
C LEU A 847 -1.16 34.36 -0.17
N GLU A 848 -2.49 34.25 0.00
CA GLU A 848 -3.09 33.94 1.30
C GLU A 848 -3.21 32.42 1.46
N LEU A 849 -2.53 31.87 2.46
CA LEU A 849 -2.62 30.46 2.83
C LEU A 849 -3.94 30.21 3.58
N VAL A 850 -4.67 29.20 3.13
CA VAL A 850 -5.90 28.75 3.78
C VAL A 850 -5.73 27.31 4.29
N PRO A 851 -6.41 26.94 5.39
CA PRO A 851 -6.46 25.55 5.83
C PRO A 851 -7.08 24.66 4.74
N PRO A 852 -6.81 23.34 4.76
CA PRO A 852 -7.49 22.39 3.89
C PRO A 852 -9.01 22.54 4.00
N PRO A 853 -9.75 22.55 2.87
CA PRO A 853 -11.16 22.89 2.89
C PRO A 853 -12.05 21.77 3.45
N GLY A 854 -11.55 20.54 3.57
CA GLY A 854 -12.31 19.38 4.03
C GLY A 854 -11.81 18.76 5.33
N VAL A 855 -12.45 17.67 5.71
CA VAL A 855 -12.14 16.91 6.92
C VAL A 855 -11.95 15.44 6.59
N ALA A 856 -10.81 14.85 6.93
CA ALA A 856 -10.65 13.39 6.91
C ALA A 856 -10.39 12.84 8.31
N ARG A 857 -10.93 11.66 8.57
CA ARG A 857 -10.79 10.92 9.83
C ARG A 857 -10.47 9.47 9.56
N ASP A 858 -9.68 8.91 10.45
CA ASP A 858 -9.39 7.50 10.55
C ASP A 858 -9.96 6.98 11.85
N LEU A 859 -10.93 6.09 11.74
CA LEU A 859 -11.38 5.34 12.88
C LEU A 859 -10.49 4.11 13.01
N VAL A 860 -9.53 4.13 13.92
CA VAL A 860 -8.69 2.96 14.21
C VAL A 860 -9.47 2.05 15.14
N VAL A 861 -9.75 0.83 14.69
CA VAL A 861 -10.41 -0.19 15.49
C VAL A 861 -9.33 -1.15 15.95
N GLN A 862 -9.11 -1.26 17.25
CA GLN A 862 -8.19 -2.22 17.85
C GLN A 862 -9.00 -3.24 18.62
N THR A 863 -8.68 -4.51 18.46
CA THR A 863 -9.43 -5.56 19.16
C THR A 863 -8.47 -6.57 19.75
N HIS A 864 -8.84 -7.10 20.91
CA HIS A 864 -8.15 -8.22 21.53
C HIS A 864 -9.21 -9.24 21.96
N HIS A 865 -9.00 -10.49 21.57
CA HIS A 865 -9.93 -11.59 21.80
C HIS A 865 -9.21 -12.78 22.44
N ASP A 866 -9.69 -13.19 23.61
CA ASP A 866 -9.39 -14.45 24.27
C ASP A 866 -10.59 -15.38 24.07
N VAL A 867 -10.48 -16.35 23.18
CA VAL A 867 -11.54 -17.33 22.87
C VAL A 867 -11.12 -18.68 23.43
N VAL A 868 -12.03 -19.33 24.17
CA VAL A 868 -11.82 -20.63 24.79
C VAL A 868 -12.96 -21.57 24.44
N ASP A 869 -12.62 -22.65 23.74
CA ASP A 869 -13.50 -23.80 23.59
C ASP A 869 -13.14 -24.86 24.63
N ARG A 870 -14.15 -25.30 25.38
CA ARG A 870 -14.03 -26.27 26.48
C ARG A 870 -14.76 -27.58 26.24
N ARG A 871 -15.38 -27.80 25.08
CA ARG A 871 -16.25 -28.97 24.81
C ARG A 871 -15.55 -30.30 25.10
N VAL A 872 -14.22 -30.36 24.94
CA VAL A 872 -13.43 -31.53 25.32
C VAL A 872 -12.84 -31.35 26.72
N VAL A 873 -13.46 -32.02 27.70
CA VAL A 873 -12.99 -32.04 29.10
C VAL A 873 -11.50 -32.45 29.17
N GLY A 874 -10.65 -31.53 29.63
CA GLY A 874 -9.20 -31.73 29.75
C GLY A 874 -8.36 -31.34 28.53
N LYS A 875 -8.98 -30.71 27.51
CA LYS A 875 -8.31 -30.17 26.32
C LYS A 875 -8.95 -28.83 25.90
N ASP A 876 -8.76 -27.79 26.71
CA ASP A 876 -9.20 -26.44 26.34
C ASP A 876 -8.42 -25.96 25.10
N ALA A 877 -9.14 -25.55 24.05
CA ALA A 877 -8.55 -24.88 22.90
C ALA A 877 -8.59 -23.36 23.14
N TRP A 878 -7.44 -22.70 23.04
CA TRP A 878 -7.29 -21.27 23.29
C TRP A 878 -6.88 -20.56 22.01
N GLY A 879 -7.60 -19.49 21.69
CA GLY A 879 -7.23 -18.52 20.66
C GLY A 879 -7.01 -17.15 21.27
N HIS A 880 -5.87 -16.53 20.96
CA HIS A 880 -5.56 -15.15 21.31
C HIS A 880 -5.40 -14.38 20.00
N PHE A 881 -6.34 -13.48 19.70
CA PHE A 881 -6.37 -12.78 18.42
C PHE A 881 -6.42 -11.28 18.62
N ASP A 882 -5.55 -10.57 17.93
CA ASP A 882 -5.67 -9.13 17.72
C ASP A 882 -6.17 -8.91 16.29
N LEU A 883 -7.37 -8.36 16.13
CA LEU A 883 -8.04 -8.17 14.83
C LEU A 883 -8.24 -6.68 14.55
N ASP A 884 -7.12 -5.97 14.49
CA ASP A 884 -7.09 -4.55 14.24
C ASP A 884 -7.59 -4.20 12.83
N GLY A 885 -8.32 -3.10 12.74
CA GLY A 885 -8.99 -2.62 11.55
C GLY A 885 -9.05 -1.11 11.46
N ARG A 886 -9.67 -0.62 10.39
CA ARG A 886 -9.84 0.82 10.18
C ARG A 886 -11.06 1.15 9.34
N ILE A 887 -11.71 2.25 9.70
CA ILE A 887 -12.73 2.90 8.87
C ILE A 887 -12.17 4.25 8.43
N GLU A 888 -12.12 4.46 7.12
CA GLU A 888 -11.65 5.71 6.52
C GLU A 888 -12.85 6.62 6.21
N LEU A 889 -12.98 7.71 6.95
CA LEU A 889 -13.99 8.73 6.72
C LEU A 889 -13.35 10.00 6.14
N ALA A 890 -14.07 10.69 5.27
CA ALA A 890 -13.60 11.89 4.60
C ALA A 890 -14.77 12.73 4.09
N TYR A 891 -14.62 14.05 4.13
CA TYR A 891 -15.49 15.00 3.46
C TYR A 891 -14.61 16.00 2.73
N ASP A 892 -14.67 15.95 1.40
CA ASP A 892 -13.99 16.89 0.54
C ASP A 892 -15.06 17.80 -0.10
N PRO A 893 -15.13 19.10 0.25
CA PRO A 893 -16.13 20.00 -0.33
C PRO A 893 -15.88 20.31 -1.81
N LEU A 894 -14.70 19.95 -2.34
CA LEU A 894 -14.38 20.05 -3.76
C LEU A 894 -14.67 18.74 -4.49
N ASP A 895 -15.15 17.72 -3.77
CA ASP A 895 -15.60 16.49 -4.37
C ASP A 895 -16.78 16.75 -5.30
N VAL A 896 -16.90 15.91 -6.32
CA VAL A 896 -17.98 16.03 -7.29
C VAL A 896 -19.10 15.13 -6.82
N PRO A 897 -20.25 15.67 -6.39
CA PRO A 897 -21.37 14.86 -5.90
C PRO A 897 -21.93 13.90 -6.94
N ASP A 898 -21.55 14.07 -8.21
CA ASP A 898 -21.97 13.24 -9.34
C ASP A 898 -20.92 12.17 -9.73
N ALA A 899 -19.71 12.20 -9.15
CA ALA A 899 -18.76 11.09 -9.33
C ALA A 899 -19.35 9.80 -8.71
N PRO A 900 -19.06 8.61 -9.23
CA PRO A 900 -19.47 7.37 -8.59
C PRO A 900 -18.85 7.23 -7.19
N ALA A 901 -19.57 6.56 -6.30
CA ALA A 901 -19.29 6.57 -4.86
C ALA A 901 -17.90 6.03 -4.49
N ASP A 902 -17.39 5.05 -5.24
CA ASP A 902 -16.05 4.48 -5.05
C ASP A 902 -14.91 5.44 -5.44
N GLN A 903 -15.23 6.52 -6.16
CA GLN A 903 -14.29 7.57 -6.57
C GLN A 903 -14.38 8.86 -5.78
N ARG A 904 -15.45 9.05 -5.02
CA ARG A 904 -15.61 10.22 -4.18
C ARG A 904 -14.50 10.25 -3.15
N ASN A 905 -13.86 11.40 -3.02
CA ASN A 905 -12.99 11.66 -1.87
C ASN A 905 -13.82 11.70 -0.59
N THR A 906 -15.11 12.06 -0.70
CA THR A 906 -16.08 12.08 0.37
C THR A 906 -16.60 10.68 0.69
N ARG A 907 -16.26 10.21 1.89
CA ARG A 907 -16.76 9.00 2.55
C ARG A 907 -17.29 9.40 3.93
N VAL A 908 -18.56 9.80 3.98
CA VAL A 908 -19.17 10.28 5.22
C VAL A 908 -19.64 9.15 6.13
N ASP A 909 -19.65 7.93 5.64
CA ASP A 909 -19.89 6.71 6.41
C ASP A 909 -18.94 5.59 5.96
N GLY A 910 -18.84 4.56 6.80
CA GLY A 910 -18.06 3.37 6.52
C GLY A 910 -18.30 2.30 7.57
N ALA A 911 -17.87 1.07 7.28
CA ALA A 911 -17.98 -0.04 8.21
C ALA A 911 -16.71 -0.88 8.22
N PHE A 912 -16.40 -1.46 9.38
CA PHE A 912 -15.39 -2.47 9.59
C PHE A 912 -16.07 -3.73 10.10
N GLU A 913 -15.74 -4.88 9.51
CA GLU A 913 -16.25 -6.17 9.94
C GLU A 913 -15.14 -7.21 9.88
N VAL A 914 -14.95 -7.96 10.96
CA VAL A 914 -13.96 -9.04 11.05
C VAL A 914 -14.50 -10.19 11.89
N VAL A 915 -14.08 -11.41 11.58
CA VAL A 915 -14.43 -12.63 12.32
C VAL A 915 -13.13 -13.30 12.75
N THR A 916 -13.05 -13.76 14.01
CA THR A 916 -11.89 -14.53 14.49
C THR A 916 -11.74 -15.82 13.69
N PRO A 917 -10.51 -16.34 13.54
CA PRO A 917 -10.31 -17.74 13.17
C PRO A 917 -11.12 -18.67 14.07
N GLU A 918 -11.42 -19.84 13.55
CA GLU A 918 -12.07 -20.90 14.29
C GLU A 918 -11.20 -21.35 15.46
N VAL A 919 -11.80 -21.49 16.65
CA VAL A 919 -11.15 -22.09 17.82
C VAL A 919 -11.93 -23.33 18.23
N GLY A 920 -11.23 -24.47 18.24
CA GLY A 920 -11.81 -25.74 18.67
C GLY A 920 -12.87 -26.24 17.69
N SER A 921 -14.13 -26.30 18.12
CA SER A 921 -15.27 -26.85 17.37
C SER A 921 -16.16 -25.81 16.67
N GLY A 922 -15.59 -24.82 15.96
CA GLY A 922 -16.43 -23.84 15.25
C GLY A 922 -16.73 -22.51 15.96
N VAL A 923 -16.06 -22.19 17.07
CA VAL A 923 -16.37 -20.97 17.86
C VAL A 923 -15.74 -19.72 17.25
N HIS A 924 -16.54 -18.66 17.06
CA HIS A 924 -16.11 -17.38 16.49
C HIS A 924 -16.59 -16.15 17.26
N VAL A 925 -15.79 -15.08 17.19
CA VAL A 925 -16.20 -13.71 17.54
C VAL A 925 -16.17 -12.85 16.28
N LYS A 926 -17.31 -12.26 15.94
CA LYS A 926 -17.46 -11.26 14.90
C LYS A 926 -17.53 -9.86 15.52
N VAL A 927 -16.70 -8.95 15.04
CA VAL A 927 -16.73 -7.52 15.37
C VAL A 927 -17.22 -6.76 14.16
N SER A 928 -18.26 -5.95 14.34
CA SER A 928 -18.77 -5.00 13.35
C SER A 928 -18.77 -3.59 13.94
N VAL A 929 -18.16 -2.63 13.26
CA VAL A 929 -18.19 -1.20 13.62
C VAL A 929 -18.72 -0.46 12.40
N ALA A 930 -19.85 0.23 12.53
CA ALA A 930 -20.33 1.17 11.51
C ALA A 930 -20.07 2.59 12.01
N ALA A 931 -19.62 3.50 11.17
CA ALA A 931 -19.28 4.86 11.57
C ALA A 931 -19.69 5.89 10.54
N ARG A 932 -20.00 7.11 10.99
CA ARG A 932 -20.32 8.24 10.12
C ARG A 932 -19.81 9.58 10.66
N LEU A 933 -19.47 10.50 9.77
CA LEU A 933 -19.15 11.88 10.12
C LEU A 933 -20.41 12.63 10.52
N GLU A 934 -20.32 13.42 11.58
CA GLU A 934 -21.44 14.23 12.06
C GLU A 934 -21.56 15.53 11.23
N PRO A 935 -22.67 15.72 10.50
CA PRO A 935 -22.86 16.91 9.69
C PRO A 935 -23.12 18.14 10.58
N THR A 936 -22.46 19.24 10.25
CA THR A 936 -22.62 20.54 10.90
C THR A 936 -23.35 21.49 9.93
N PRO A 937 -24.51 22.08 10.30
CA PRO A 937 -25.20 23.04 9.45
C PRO A 937 -24.34 24.29 9.20
N GLY A 938 -24.07 24.58 7.94
CA GLY A 938 -23.34 25.74 7.48
C GLY A 938 -24.26 26.89 7.03
N PRO A 939 -23.69 28.10 6.82
CA PRO A 939 -24.43 29.24 6.28
C PRO A 939 -25.12 28.89 4.96
N GLY A 940 -26.38 29.32 4.80
CA GLY A 940 -27.14 29.11 3.56
C GLY A 940 -27.57 27.66 3.28
N GLY A 941 -27.54 26.77 4.28
CA GLY A 941 -27.92 25.36 4.12
C GLY A 941 -26.80 24.47 3.59
N SER A 942 -25.56 24.98 3.52
CA SER A 942 -24.39 24.14 3.26
C SER A 942 -24.19 23.12 4.39
N VAL A 943 -23.64 21.95 4.08
CA VAL A 943 -23.24 20.95 5.08
C VAL A 943 -21.72 21.04 5.22
N SER A 944 -21.25 21.23 6.46
CA SER A 944 -19.85 21.10 6.82
C SER A 944 -19.68 19.94 7.80
N TYR A 945 -18.46 19.61 8.16
CA TYR A 945 -18.16 18.60 9.16
C TYR A 945 -17.08 19.15 10.08
N ASN A 946 -17.25 19.01 11.39
CA ASN A 946 -16.22 19.34 12.38
C ASN A 946 -15.27 18.15 12.65
N GLY A 947 -15.54 17.01 12.02
CA GLY A 947 -14.77 15.77 12.16
C GLY A 947 -15.08 14.94 13.41
N THR A 948 -16.21 15.22 14.06
CA THR A 948 -16.82 14.29 15.02
C THR A 948 -17.36 13.08 14.27
N VAL A 949 -17.15 11.89 14.84
CA VAL A 949 -17.59 10.61 14.29
C VAL A 949 -18.62 10.00 15.24
N VAL A 950 -19.71 9.48 14.69
CA VAL A 950 -20.67 8.64 15.40
C VAL A 950 -20.43 7.20 14.98
N ALA A 951 -20.12 6.32 15.92
CA ALA A 951 -19.86 4.91 15.70
C ALA A 951 -20.89 4.02 16.40
N ASP A 952 -21.29 2.95 15.73
CA ASP A 952 -22.18 1.89 16.20
C ASP A 952 -21.36 0.59 16.27
N LEU A 953 -21.11 0.08 17.48
CA LEU A 953 -20.30 -1.13 17.69
C LEU A 953 -21.21 -2.33 17.94
N THR A 954 -20.93 -3.45 17.28
CA THR A 954 -21.62 -4.73 17.45
C THR A 954 -20.61 -5.87 17.54
N LEU A 955 -20.76 -6.71 18.56
CA LEU A 955 -19.99 -7.93 18.79
C LEU A 955 -20.95 -9.11 18.76
N VAL A 956 -20.68 -10.11 17.92
CA VAL A 956 -21.47 -11.34 17.82
C VAL A 956 -20.57 -12.51 18.15
N PHE A 957 -20.98 -13.32 19.13
CA PHE A 957 -20.35 -14.59 19.49
C PHE A 957 -21.26 -15.71 18.98
N PHE A 958 -20.72 -16.58 18.13
CA PHE A 958 -21.52 -17.62 17.47
C PHE A 958 -20.70 -18.89 17.24
N ASP A 959 -21.41 -20.01 17.14
CA ASP A 959 -20.86 -21.30 16.72
C ASP A 959 -21.27 -21.56 15.26
N ALA A 960 -20.29 -21.74 14.39
CA ALA A 960 -20.51 -22.04 12.98
C ALA A 960 -20.99 -23.49 12.73
N GLU A 961 -20.65 -24.45 13.59
CA GLU A 961 -21.09 -25.85 13.43
C GLU A 961 -22.58 -26.02 13.77
N GLU A 962 -23.04 -25.33 14.81
CA GLU A 962 -24.43 -25.41 15.28
C GLU A 962 -25.36 -24.37 14.63
N GLU A 963 -24.80 -23.48 13.79
CA GLU A 963 -25.49 -22.33 13.20
C GLU A 963 -26.19 -21.45 14.26
N GLU A 964 -25.64 -21.40 15.48
CA GLU A 964 -26.26 -20.73 16.64
C GLU A 964 -25.50 -19.45 17.05
N VAL A 965 -26.26 -18.37 17.26
CA VAL A 965 -25.73 -17.12 17.82
C VAL A 965 -25.85 -17.17 19.34
N ASN A 966 -24.74 -17.45 20.00
CA ASN A 966 -24.66 -17.59 21.45
C ASN A 966 -24.87 -16.26 22.19
N ALA A 967 -24.28 -15.16 21.70
CA ALA A 967 -24.47 -13.85 22.30
C ALA A 967 -24.27 -12.70 21.30
N THR A 968 -24.94 -11.58 21.53
CA THR A 968 -24.69 -10.32 20.80
C THR A 968 -24.62 -9.17 21.79
N LEU A 969 -23.61 -8.31 21.62
CA LEU A 969 -23.42 -7.10 22.42
C LEU A 969 -23.34 -5.89 21.47
N THR A 970 -24.12 -4.85 21.72
CA THR A 970 -24.20 -3.67 20.85
C THR A 970 -24.11 -2.39 21.67
N GLU A 971 -23.29 -1.45 21.21
CA GLU A 971 -23.20 -0.07 21.73
C GLU A 971 -23.41 0.93 20.59
N PRO A 972 -24.66 1.36 20.33
CA PRO A 972 -24.97 2.30 19.27
C PRO A 972 -24.71 3.76 19.71
N GLY A 973 -24.34 4.60 18.77
CA GLY A 973 -24.29 6.06 18.92
C GLY A 973 -23.10 6.59 19.72
N VAL A 974 -21.98 5.88 19.74
CA VAL A 974 -20.73 6.33 20.37
C VAL A 974 -20.21 7.55 19.62
N VAL A 975 -20.22 8.72 20.28
CA VAL A 975 -19.73 9.99 19.69
C VAL A 975 -18.26 10.16 20.06
N LEU A 976 -17.41 10.26 19.05
CA LEU A 976 -15.97 10.45 19.18
C LEU A 976 -15.54 11.76 18.54
N ARG A 977 -15.03 12.69 19.35
CA ARG A 977 -14.36 13.89 18.84
C ARG A 977 -12.97 13.53 18.31
N PRO A 978 -12.36 14.39 17.47
CA PRO A 978 -10.98 14.20 17.05
C PRO A 978 -10.03 13.95 18.23
N GLY A 979 -9.24 12.89 18.16
CA GLY A 979 -8.30 12.46 19.21
C GLY A 979 -8.90 11.59 20.32
N GLU A 980 -10.23 11.47 20.41
CA GLU A 980 -10.88 10.63 21.43
C GLU A 980 -10.88 9.15 21.03
N ALA A 981 -10.92 8.29 22.05
CA ALA A 981 -11.07 6.85 21.90
C ALA A 981 -12.14 6.33 22.86
N HIS A 982 -12.82 5.26 22.45
CA HIS A 982 -13.80 4.54 23.26
C HIS A 982 -13.43 3.06 23.32
N THR A 983 -13.45 2.48 24.52
CA THR A 983 -13.15 1.06 24.73
C THR A 983 -14.37 0.34 25.27
N MET A 984 -14.78 -0.70 24.56
CA MET A 984 -15.88 -1.61 24.89
C MET A 984 -15.29 -2.95 25.35
N PRO A 985 -15.17 -3.21 26.66
CA PRO A 985 -14.78 -4.51 27.18
C PRO A 985 -15.93 -5.52 27.03
N PHE A 986 -15.61 -6.79 26.78
CA PHE A 986 -16.60 -7.86 26.73
C PHE A 986 -16.12 -9.13 27.44
N ASN A 987 -17.08 -9.91 27.94
CA ASN A 987 -16.88 -11.22 28.55
C ASN A 987 -18.16 -12.04 28.35
N LEU A 988 -18.21 -12.77 27.24
CA LEU A 988 -19.34 -13.57 26.78
C LEU A 988 -19.11 -15.05 27.15
N VAL A 989 -20.17 -15.74 27.53
CA VAL A 989 -20.15 -17.16 27.92
C VAL A 989 -21.33 -17.82 27.19
N SER A 990 -21.13 -18.99 26.56
CA SER A 990 -22.25 -19.74 25.97
C SER A 990 -23.12 -20.35 27.08
N ASP A 991 -24.41 -20.52 26.81
CA ASP A 991 -25.37 -21.13 27.75
C ASP A 991 -25.31 -22.68 27.77
N ASP A 992 -24.30 -23.27 27.12
CA ASP A 992 -24.16 -24.72 26.99
C ASP A 992 -23.75 -25.44 28.27
N ILE A 993 -24.00 -26.76 28.27
CA ILE A 993 -23.63 -27.68 29.35
C ILE A 993 -22.13 -27.62 29.64
N VAL A 994 -21.31 -27.27 28.65
CA VAL A 994 -19.88 -26.99 28.78
C VAL A 994 -19.64 -25.56 28.29
N PRO A 995 -19.45 -24.57 29.19
CA PRO A 995 -19.46 -23.18 28.79
C PRO A 995 -18.22 -22.81 27.99
N GLU A 996 -18.43 -22.39 26.75
CA GLU A 996 -17.46 -21.65 25.97
C GLU A 996 -17.34 -20.24 26.49
N ARG A 997 -16.20 -19.59 26.23
CA ARG A 997 -15.96 -18.23 26.71
C ARG A 997 -15.20 -17.40 25.69
N ALA A 998 -15.67 -16.18 25.48
CA ALA A 998 -14.95 -15.15 24.75
C ALA A 998 -14.80 -13.90 25.64
N ALA A 999 -13.57 -13.49 25.93
CA ALA A 999 -13.28 -12.27 26.70
C ALA A 999 -12.35 -11.36 25.93
N GLY A 1000 -12.38 -10.06 26.19
CA GLY A 1000 -11.52 -9.13 25.49
C GLY A 1000 -12.01 -7.69 25.52
N HIS A 1001 -11.55 -6.91 24.55
CA HIS A 1001 -11.99 -5.54 24.36
C HIS A 1001 -11.92 -5.10 22.90
N VAL A 1002 -12.75 -4.11 22.56
CA VAL A 1002 -12.69 -3.37 21.29
C VAL A 1002 -12.47 -1.90 21.61
N THR A 1003 -11.40 -1.32 21.10
CA THR A 1003 -11.11 0.12 21.21
C THR A 1003 -11.27 0.78 19.85
N VAL A 1004 -12.06 1.85 19.79
CA VAL A 1004 -12.32 2.63 18.59
C VAL A 1004 -11.80 4.05 18.82
N SER A 1005 -10.82 4.48 18.02
CA SER A 1005 -10.17 5.78 18.16
C SER A 1005 -10.42 6.66 16.94
N ASN A 1006 -10.90 7.89 17.14
CA ASN A 1006 -11.09 8.88 16.07
C ASN A 1006 -9.80 9.68 15.86
N VAL A 1007 -9.03 9.30 14.85
CA VAL A 1007 -7.71 9.86 14.55
C VAL A 1007 -7.82 10.82 13.36
N PHE A 1008 -7.05 11.91 13.39
CA PHE A 1008 -7.04 12.88 12.29
C PHE A 1008 -6.51 12.26 10.99
N ALA A 1009 -7.02 12.69 9.83
CA ALA A 1009 -6.41 12.37 8.55
C ALA A 1009 -6.40 13.63 7.67
N ALA A 1010 -5.38 13.78 6.84
CA ALA A 1010 -5.29 14.88 5.90
C ALA A 1010 -5.99 14.50 4.59
N LEU A 1011 -6.80 15.43 4.08
CA LEU A 1011 -7.19 15.44 2.67
C LEU A 1011 -6.06 16.09 1.86
N VAL A 1012 -5.89 15.65 0.61
CA VAL A 1012 -4.92 16.25 -0.32
C VAL A 1012 -5.27 17.72 -0.60
#